data_AF-A0A2M8EN08-F1
#
_entry.id   AF-A0A2M8EN08-F1
#
_cell.length_a   1.000
_cell.length_b   1.000
_cell.length_c   1.000
_cell.angle_alpha   90.00
_cell.angle_beta   90.00
_cell.angle_gamma   90.00
#
_symmetry.space_group_name_H-M   'P 1'
#
loop_
_entity.id
_entity.type
_entity.pdbx_description
1 polymer ?
#
loop_
_entity_poly.entity_id
_entity_poly.type
_entity_poly.pdbx_seq_one_letter_code
_entity_poly.pdbx_strand_id
1 'polypeptide(L)'
;MIPGIRKYLILPLLFVAISFGFSVYAATTVTDVYDLPTALKINQTSNHKIVITLSEAIDEGETIIIIFPSSFDTSSITENDVDLADDSTDLITATDCIGTEQASVEISGDVVTITICAGDGGAVASGSQLIVEIGTNAAASGSGTNQIVNPSSVGTYFAGIAGTSGMSGSIPIPIVTDDDSGVSAIVTGDDSPPSGGDTGTTDDTTPIDDVTPTDDSVTDDTATDDTTTDDDTTTDNTTTDDTTTDDTTTTDDGTTTDGDTSTDGGTSTDGTTDSGTDTDSDTSSGETNSDTGSDINSGETGTSGDSGVGDNRDVEVEIIVADQTINLGDNSVEVLPNTSALVRVTPADTDSVESVTVSIDENNYDLIEVLNGIYETLVTIPSNDSTVTVLVDYEDGGSSTDVVVLDSKPSGWVYEVIDDERIAVDGAVVIVYESGTPDVQWDATAYGQSNPVVVGSSGGFSWYVPNGTYIVTAGKSGYEDSQATVRVRNNILTTSIELVRLVNETVADDVVIEETGVVASVQQVVEKTVENIQDAVNFVNEIRESPQIQTVGDIARPVTVAAAVGSAGVLSSSFNLLNFIRYLFSSPILFFARRKRRQFGIIYNAITKVPLDLAIVRLYSESGKLVKTMVTDKEGRYFFKIDPGKYQIQVTKQGFDYPSDYLKGKKDDGEYLDVYTGGIIEVTDKNVVISANIPLDPTQSDKYPTPKKLIVSRFLRTLQHVLALSGLILAVIVVIISPTLFSFGLLLIHVLVYSITRVLAKSKKKKGWGIVSAVRDGNPIANTVVRLFEPEYNKLIESTLTDGKGRYAFLAGPNEYFVTFERAGFDRQEVRPIDFTKNVEPKVISVDVKLEQKVV
;
A
#
# COMPACT_ATOMS: atom_id res chain seq x y z
N MET A 1 -14.60 37.23 -28.97
CA MET A 1 -13.74 38.31 -28.44
C MET A 1 -13.78 38.22 -26.92
N ILE A 2 -12.79 37.53 -26.33
CA ILE A 2 -12.35 37.55 -24.92
C ILE A 2 -13.42 37.18 -23.83
N PRO A 3 -13.04 36.77 -22.60
CA PRO A 3 -13.33 35.39 -22.16
C PRO A 3 -13.84 35.29 -20.71
N GLY A 4 -13.83 34.07 -20.15
CA GLY A 4 -13.93 33.83 -18.70
C GLY A 4 -15.00 32.82 -18.32
N ILE A 5 -14.67 31.99 -17.31
CA ILE A 5 -15.44 30.86 -16.72
C ILE A 5 -15.03 29.48 -17.28
N ARG A 6 -13.85 29.02 -16.82
CA ARG A 6 -13.40 27.62 -16.82
C ARG A 6 -12.55 27.34 -15.56
N LYS A 7 -13.18 27.52 -14.39
CA LYS A 7 -12.73 26.98 -13.08
C LYS A 7 -13.99 26.48 -12.36
N TYR A 8 -13.85 25.49 -11.48
CA TYR A 8 -14.94 24.70 -10.84
C TYR A 8 -15.61 23.61 -11.71
N LEU A 9 -14.85 22.59 -12.13
CA LEU A 9 -15.44 21.29 -12.49
C LEU A 9 -14.66 20.04 -12.02
N ILE A 10 -13.43 20.20 -11.51
CA ILE A 10 -12.52 19.09 -11.13
C ILE A 10 -12.62 18.80 -9.62
N LEU A 11 -13.78 18.31 -9.18
CA LEU A 11 -13.98 17.87 -7.78
C LEU A 11 -14.87 16.62 -7.55
N PRO A 12 -15.56 15.99 -8.54
CA PRO A 12 -16.32 14.77 -8.29
C PRO A 12 -15.57 13.45 -8.63
N LEU A 13 -14.43 13.49 -9.34
CA LEU A 13 -13.74 12.27 -9.77
C LEU A 13 -12.94 11.58 -8.65
N LEU A 14 -12.33 12.36 -7.75
CA LEU A 14 -11.34 11.92 -6.75
C LEU A 14 -11.87 11.00 -5.63
N PHE A 15 -13.13 10.53 -5.69
CA PHE A 15 -13.80 9.83 -4.60
C PHE A 15 -14.18 8.37 -4.88
N VAL A 16 -13.73 7.80 -5.99
CA VAL A 16 -14.01 6.39 -6.38
C VAL A 16 -12.85 5.43 -6.05
N ALA A 17 -11.60 5.92 -5.96
CA ALA A 17 -10.41 5.06 -5.80
C ALA A 17 -10.25 4.41 -4.40
N ILE A 18 -10.88 4.94 -3.34
CA ILE A 18 -10.60 4.54 -1.94
C ILE A 18 -11.35 3.24 -1.55
N SER A 19 -11.21 2.15 -2.31
CA SER A 19 -11.89 0.87 -2.03
C SER A 19 -11.21 -0.41 -2.57
N PHE A 20 -9.94 -0.36 -2.97
CA PHE A 20 -9.16 -1.56 -3.31
C PHE A 20 -7.93 -1.75 -2.42
N GLY A 21 -7.65 -3.02 -2.09
CA GLY A 21 -6.35 -3.58 -1.70
C GLY A 21 -5.49 -2.87 -0.65
N PHE A 22 -5.65 -3.22 0.64
CA PHE A 22 -4.50 -3.17 1.56
C PHE A 22 -3.67 -4.45 1.40
N SER A 23 -2.59 -4.35 0.63
CA SER A 23 -1.43 -5.24 0.70
C SER A 23 -0.20 -4.35 0.78
N VAL A 24 0.60 -4.49 1.83
CA VAL A 24 1.96 -3.94 1.83
C VAL A 24 2.80 -4.95 1.07
N TYR A 25 2.94 -4.75 -0.24
CA TYR A 25 3.92 -5.49 -1.02
C TYR A 25 5.31 -4.95 -0.70
N ALA A 26 6.30 -5.84 -0.64
CA ALA A 26 7.69 -5.41 -0.79
C ALA A 26 7.82 -4.78 -2.19
N ALA A 27 8.65 -3.75 -2.31
CA ALA A 27 8.87 -3.09 -3.60
C ALA A 27 9.38 -4.12 -4.63
N THR A 28 8.71 -4.18 -5.78
CA THR A 28 9.15 -4.97 -6.92
C THR A 28 10.09 -4.09 -7.73
N THR A 29 11.36 -4.48 -7.84
CA THR A 29 12.34 -3.67 -8.57
C THR A 29 12.05 -3.70 -10.07
N VAL A 30 12.31 -2.61 -10.78
CA VAL A 30 12.36 -2.63 -12.25
C VAL A 30 13.40 -3.66 -12.73
N THR A 31 13.19 -4.31 -13.86
CA THR A 31 14.12 -5.36 -14.35
C THR A 31 15.37 -4.75 -14.98
N ASP A 32 15.18 -3.63 -15.68
CA ASP A 32 16.23 -2.80 -16.26
C ASP A 32 15.70 -1.37 -16.40
N VAL A 33 16.55 -0.36 -16.24
CA VAL A 33 16.18 1.05 -16.39
C VAL A 33 17.37 1.91 -16.79
N TYR A 34 17.18 2.74 -17.82
CA TYR A 34 18.20 3.68 -18.28
C TYR A 34 17.58 4.91 -18.93
N ASP A 35 18.40 5.95 -19.13
CA ASP A 35 18.06 7.18 -19.86
C ASP A 35 19.08 7.42 -20.97
N LEU A 36 18.66 8.12 -22.03
CA LEU A 36 19.46 8.53 -23.16
C LEU A 36 19.36 10.05 -23.33
N PRO A 37 20.04 10.85 -22.49
CA PRO A 37 20.01 12.30 -22.58
C PRO A 37 20.77 12.80 -23.82
N THR A 38 20.24 13.81 -24.49
CA THR A 38 20.91 14.46 -25.64
C THR A 38 22.12 15.33 -25.25
N ALA A 39 22.22 15.74 -24.00
CA ALA A 39 23.33 16.53 -23.47
C ALA A 39 23.63 16.13 -22.02
N LEU A 40 24.92 16.10 -21.67
CA LEU A 40 25.43 15.84 -20.33
C LEU A 40 26.18 17.03 -19.73
N LYS A 41 26.35 18.12 -20.49
CA LYS A 41 27.03 19.34 -20.03
C LYS A 41 26.23 20.08 -18.95
N ILE A 42 26.94 20.67 -18.00
CA ILE A 42 26.37 21.55 -16.98
C ILE A 42 25.57 22.72 -17.58
N ASN A 43 24.40 23.02 -17.01
CA ASN A 43 23.48 24.09 -17.44
C ASN A 43 22.99 24.00 -18.90
N GLN A 44 23.14 22.86 -19.58
CA GLN A 44 22.65 22.65 -20.95
C GLN A 44 21.23 22.07 -20.94
N THR A 45 20.40 22.46 -21.90
CA THR A 45 19.10 21.82 -22.12
C THR A 45 19.27 20.45 -22.76
N SER A 46 18.53 19.45 -22.26
CA SER A 46 18.53 18.08 -22.77
C SER A 46 17.11 17.55 -22.94
N ASN A 47 16.90 16.81 -24.02
CA ASN A 47 15.86 15.80 -24.12
C ASN A 47 16.30 14.56 -23.33
N HIS A 48 15.32 13.83 -22.81
CA HIS A 48 15.51 12.55 -22.12
C HIS A 48 14.66 11.48 -22.82
N LYS A 49 15.14 10.24 -22.80
CA LYS A 49 14.43 9.07 -23.30
C LYS A 49 14.68 7.95 -22.30
N ILE A 50 13.79 7.89 -21.32
CA ILE A 50 13.83 6.95 -20.22
C ILE A 50 13.17 5.65 -20.69
N VAL A 51 13.86 4.52 -20.54
CA VAL A 51 13.33 3.20 -20.88
C VAL A 51 13.27 2.37 -19.60
N ILE A 52 12.09 1.85 -19.29
CA ILE A 52 11.80 1.07 -18.09
C ILE A 52 11.33 -0.33 -18.51
N THR A 53 12.11 -1.36 -18.22
CA THR A 53 11.73 -2.75 -18.49
C THR A 53 10.98 -3.33 -17.28
N LEU A 54 9.70 -3.61 -17.49
CA LEU A 54 8.77 -3.90 -16.42
C LEU A 54 8.90 -5.33 -15.88
N SER A 55 9.13 -5.48 -14.58
CA SER A 55 9.08 -6.77 -13.88
C SER A 55 7.64 -7.25 -13.69
N GLU A 56 6.74 -6.35 -13.33
CA GLU A 56 5.30 -6.58 -13.17
C GLU A 56 4.48 -5.67 -14.11
N ALA A 57 3.25 -6.07 -14.43
CA ALA A 57 2.39 -5.29 -15.32
C ALA A 57 1.90 -4.01 -14.62
N ILE A 58 1.67 -2.95 -15.40
CA ILE A 58 1.04 -1.71 -14.92
C ILE A 58 -0.43 -1.78 -15.35
N ASP A 59 -1.31 -1.99 -14.38
CA ASP A 59 -2.76 -2.05 -14.61
C ASP A 59 -3.37 -0.64 -14.79
N GLU A 60 -4.54 -0.56 -15.42
CA GLU A 60 -5.22 0.73 -15.58
C GLU A 60 -5.64 1.33 -14.23
N GLY A 61 -5.28 2.60 -13.99
CA GLY A 61 -5.45 3.29 -12.71
C GLY A 61 -4.20 3.27 -11.82
N GLU A 62 -3.12 2.63 -12.23
CA GLU A 62 -1.82 2.66 -11.57
C GLU A 62 -0.95 3.85 -12.05
N THR A 63 0.04 4.22 -11.25
CA THR A 63 0.93 5.38 -11.52
C THR A 63 2.40 4.99 -11.57
N ILE A 64 3.13 5.61 -12.49
CA ILE A 64 4.59 5.67 -12.55
C ILE A 64 5.01 7.08 -12.15
N ILE A 65 6.10 7.22 -11.41
CA ILE A 65 6.64 8.49 -10.94
C ILE A 65 8.12 8.54 -11.33
N ILE A 66 8.50 9.58 -12.09
CA ILE A 66 9.89 9.89 -12.44
C ILE A 66 10.31 11.12 -11.63
N ILE A 67 11.46 11.06 -10.99
CA ILE A 67 11.93 12.05 -10.03
C ILE A 67 13.31 12.53 -10.45
N PHE A 68 13.41 13.74 -10.96
CA PHE A 68 14.70 14.37 -11.16
C PHE A 68 15.21 14.96 -9.83
N PRO A 69 16.52 14.95 -9.56
CA PRO A 69 17.08 15.71 -8.45
C PRO A 69 16.86 17.20 -8.66
N SER A 70 16.59 17.96 -7.59
CA SER A 70 16.26 19.40 -7.62
C SER A 70 17.38 20.34 -8.11
N SER A 71 18.47 19.77 -8.62
CA SER A 71 19.52 20.46 -9.35
C SER A 71 19.26 20.51 -10.86
N PHE A 72 18.38 19.66 -11.39
CA PHE A 72 17.83 19.79 -12.74
C PHE A 72 16.71 20.84 -12.72
N ASP A 73 16.50 21.57 -13.82
CA ASP A 73 15.34 22.46 -13.97
C ASP A 73 14.29 21.77 -14.86
N THR A 74 13.22 21.28 -14.24
CA THR A 74 12.04 20.72 -14.92
C THR A 74 10.92 21.75 -15.08
N SER A 75 11.08 22.99 -14.60
CA SER A 75 9.96 23.94 -14.41
C SER A 75 9.30 24.44 -15.69
N SER A 76 9.96 24.22 -16.84
CA SER A 76 9.43 24.50 -18.18
C SER A 76 8.61 23.35 -18.78
N ILE A 77 8.74 22.12 -18.25
CA ILE A 77 8.13 20.91 -18.81
C ILE A 77 6.62 20.93 -18.58
N THR A 78 5.88 20.71 -19.66
CA THR A 78 4.44 20.48 -19.68
C THR A 78 4.14 19.08 -20.21
N GLU A 79 2.88 18.65 -20.12
CA GLU A 79 2.48 17.35 -20.67
C GLU A 79 2.67 17.24 -22.19
N ASN A 80 2.61 18.34 -22.95
CA ASN A 80 2.93 18.33 -24.39
C ASN A 80 4.42 18.06 -24.68
N ASP A 81 5.27 18.16 -23.66
CA ASP A 81 6.69 17.83 -23.70
C ASP A 81 6.99 16.42 -23.16
N VAL A 82 5.96 15.58 -22.91
CA VAL A 82 6.09 14.20 -22.41
C VAL A 82 5.23 13.22 -23.19
N ASP A 83 5.88 12.29 -23.88
CA ASP A 83 5.24 11.15 -24.55
C ASP A 83 5.54 9.82 -23.88
N LEU A 84 4.63 8.86 -24.08
CA LEU A 84 4.74 7.48 -23.62
C LEU A 84 4.61 6.51 -24.79
N ALA A 85 5.34 5.40 -24.75
CA ALA A 85 5.13 4.26 -25.64
C ALA A 85 5.32 2.91 -24.93
N ASP A 86 4.51 1.92 -25.30
CA ASP A 86 4.60 0.52 -24.89
C ASP A 86 5.22 -0.31 -26.03
N ASP A 87 6.42 -0.86 -25.83
CA ASP A 87 7.15 -1.66 -26.83
C ASP A 87 7.29 -0.95 -28.21
N SER A 88 7.37 0.38 -28.23
CA SER A 88 7.34 1.29 -29.40
C SER A 88 5.96 1.61 -30.00
N THR A 89 4.86 1.32 -29.29
CA THR A 89 3.51 1.78 -29.63
C THR A 89 3.16 3.00 -28.78
N ASP A 90 3.03 4.17 -29.41
CA ASP A 90 2.70 5.42 -28.70
C ASP A 90 1.36 5.31 -27.96
N LEU A 91 1.36 5.68 -26.68
CA LEU A 91 0.17 5.89 -25.87
C LEU A 91 -0.21 7.37 -25.94
N ILE A 92 -1.49 7.66 -26.17
CA ILE A 92 -1.95 9.05 -26.19
C ILE A 92 -1.94 9.58 -24.75
N THR A 93 -1.24 10.70 -24.52
CA THR A 93 -1.17 11.38 -23.21
C THR A 93 -2.17 12.55 -23.09
N ALA A 94 -2.50 12.92 -21.85
CA ALA A 94 -3.32 14.08 -21.48
C ALA A 94 -2.86 14.67 -20.12
N THR A 95 -3.29 15.90 -19.77
CA THR A 95 -3.00 16.46 -18.44
C THR A 95 -3.77 15.80 -17.30
N ASP A 96 -4.84 15.06 -17.59
CA ASP A 96 -5.63 14.29 -16.61
C ASP A 96 -6.37 13.11 -17.28
N CYS A 97 -6.71 12.08 -16.50
CA CYS A 97 -7.53 10.94 -16.95
C CYS A 97 -9.04 11.25 -16.98
N ILE A 98 -9.45 12.42 -17.51
CA ILE A 98 -10.89 12.77 -17.70
C ILE A 98 -11.35 12.52 -19.14
N GLY A 99 -10.42 12.47 -20.10
CA GLY A 99 -10.70 12.33 -21.53
C GLY A 99 -10.87 10.88 -22.00
N THR A 100 -10.14 10.53 -23.05
CA THR A 100 -10.06 9.16 -23.61
C THR A 100 -8.61 8.76 -23.96
N GLU A 101 -7.67 9.55 -23.47
CA GLU A 101 -6.24 9.37 -23.63
C GLU A 101 -5.77 8.26 -22.66
N GLN A 102 -4.80 7.46 -23.09
CA GLN A 102 -4.42 6.20 -22.45
C GLN A 102 -3.60 6.40 -21.17
N ALA A 103 -2.90 7.53 -21.05
CA ALA A 103 -2.18 7.93 -19.86
C ALA A 103 -2.35 9.43 -19.60
N SER A 104 -2.14 9.85 -18.35
CA SER A 104 -2.06 11.27 -18.00
C SER A 104 -0.73 11.63 -17.37
N VAL A 105 -0.19 12.81 -17.70
CA VAL A 105 1.08 13.33 -17.16
C VAL A 105 0.83 14.60 -16.35
N GLU A 106 1.23 14.58 -15.08
CA GLU A 106 1.24 15.73 -14.16
C GLU A 106 2.67 16.01 -13.70
N ILE A 107 3.17 17.23 -13.94
CA ILE A 107 4.48 17.69 -13.47
C ILE A 107 4.28 18.62 -12.28
N SER A 108 4.98 18.35 -11.17
CA SER A 108 4.87 19.14 -9.94
C SER A 108 6.22 19.26 -9.23
N GLY A 109 6.98 20.30 -9.57
CA GLY A 109 8.40 20.40 -9.21
C GLY A 109 9.20 19.41 -10.05
N ASP A 110 10.22 18.80 -9.45
CA ASP A 110 11.11 17.85 -10.14
C ASP A 110 10.51 16.44 -10.29
N VAL A 111 9.20 16.30 -10.03
CA VAL A 111 8.45 15.05 -10.06
C VAL A 111 7.47 15.05 -11.23
N VAL A 112 7.67 14.11 -12.16
CA VAL A 112 6.77 13.78 -13.26
C VAL A 112 5.95 12.56 -12.86
N THR A 113 4.66 12.76 -12.59
CA THR A 113 3.71 11.70 -12.25
C THR A 113 2.91 11.31 -13.48
N ILE A 114 2.99 10.04 -13.85
CA ILE A 114 2.27 9.45 -14.97
C ILE A 114 1.21 8.50 -14.39
N THR A 115 -0.03 8.59 -14.85
CA THR A 115 -1.12 7.66 -14.47
C THR A 115 -1.64 6.95 -15.70
N ILE A 116 -1.74 5.63 -15.69
CA ILE A 116 -2.42 4.90 -16.76
C ILE A 116 -3.93 5.07 -16.58
N CYS A 117 -4.65 5.52 -17.61
CA CYS A 117 -6.04 5.95 -17.44
C CYS A 117 -7.04 4.77 -17.40
N ALA A 118 -7.92 4.82 -16.40
CA ALA A 118 -8.80 3.72 -16.02
C ALA A 118 -9.96 3.50 -17.01
N GLY A 119 -9.85 2.48 -17.85
CA GLY A 119 -10.83 2.10 -18.87
C GLY A 119 -10.48 2.53 -20.29
N ASP A 120 -9.34 3.18 -20.52
CA ASP A 120 -8.95 3.80 -21.79
C ASP A 120 -7.93 2.98 -22.60
N GLY A 121 -7.47 1.82 -22.10
CA GLY A 121 -6.64 0.88 -22.85
C GLY A 121 -5.15 1.21 -22.86
N GLY A 122 -4.62 1.80 -21.78
CA GLY A 122 -3.20 2.14 -21.62
C GLY A 122 -2.36 1.17 -20.79
N ALA A 123 -2.94 0.04 -20.34
CA ALA A 123 -2.23 -0.93 -19.49
C ALA A 123 -1.01 -1.54 -20.20
N VAL A 124 0.11 -1.64 -19.48
CA VAL A 124 1.41 -2.08 -19.99
C VAL A 124 1.77 -3.43 -19.40
N ALA A 125 2.20 -4.39 -20.22
CA ALA A 125 2.41 -5.77 -19.78
C ALA A 125 3.73 -5.96 -18.99
N SER A 126 3.76 -6.97 -18.11
CA SER A 126 5.01 -7.47 -17.52
C SER A 126 5.93 -7.98 -18.63
N GLY A 127 7.20 -7.56 -18.59
CA GLY A 127 8.23 -7.84 -19.59
C GLY A 127 8.28 -6.84 -20.75
N SER A 128 7.30 -5.94 -20.90
CA SER A 128 7.33 -4.87 -21.90
C SER A 128 8.21 -3.69 -21.48
N GLN A 129 8.65 -2.90 -22.46
CA GLN A 129 9.40 -1.68 -22.27
C GLN A 129 8.47 -0.47 -22.31
N LEU A 130 8.29 0.18 -21.16
CA LEU A 130 7.69 1.52 -21.10
C LEU A 130 8.78 2.54 -21.45
N ILE A 131 8.57 3.25 -22.54
CA ILE A 131 9.44 4.33 -23.01
C ILE A 131 8.76 5.66 -22.65
N VAL A 132 9.49 6.55 -21.98
CA VAL A 132 9.05 7.92 -21.66
C VAL A 132 10.01 8.90 -22.30
N GLU A 133 9.50 9.73 -23.21
CA GLU A 133 10.26 10.74 -23.94
C GLU A 133 9.93 12.12 -23.37
N ILE A 134 10.94 12.83 -22.86
CA ILE A 134 10.76 14.15 -22.23
C ILE A 134 11.59 15.20 -22.98
N GLY A 135 10.91 16.17 -23.56
CA GLY A 135 11.48 17.32 -24.25
C GLY A 135 10.99 17.47 -25.69
N THR A 136 11.82 18.04 -26.57
CA THR A 136 11.47 18.23 -28.00
C THR A 136 11.50 16.94 -28.83
N ASN A 137 11.78 15.79 -28.20
CA ASN A 137 11.60 14.47 -28.79
C ASN A 137 10.15 13.96 -28.66
N ALA A 138 9.36 14.48 -27.72
CA ALA A 138 7.93 14.22 -27.66
C ALA A 138 7.22 14.81 -28.90
N ALA A 139 6.60 13.95 -29.71
CA ALA A 139 5.96 14.29 -30.98
C ALA A 139 4.69 13.47 -31.30
N ALA A 140 4.26 12.56 -30.42
CA ALA A 140 3.15 11.62 -30.63
C ALA A 140 1.80 12.17 -30.12
N SER A 141 1.74 12.59 -28.86
CA SER A 141 0.53 13.15 -28.22
C SER A 141 0.44 14.67 -28.34
N GLY A 142 1.59 15.32 -28.58
CA GLY A 142 1.71 16.77 -28.71
C GLY A 142 2.83 17.19 -29.66
N SER A 143 3.50 18.28 -29.32
CA SER A 143 4.75 18.68 -29.96
C SER A 143 5.59 19.36 -28.90
N GLY A 144 6.58 18.64 -28.38
CA GLY A 144 7.47 19.12 -27.34
C GLY A 144 8.25 20.35 -27.80
N THR A 145 8.29 21.35 -26.92
CA THR A 145 8.95 22.64 -27.16
C THR A 145 9.93 23.02 -26.06
N ASN A 146 9.81 22.41 -24.88
CA ASN A 146 10.68 22.61 -23.73
C ASN A 146 11.67 21.44 -23.59
N GLN A 147 12.63 21.57 -22.68
CA GLN A 147 13.67 20.59 -22.38
C GLN A 147 14.06 20.74 -20.91
N ILE A 148 14.55 19.68 -20.27
CA ILE A 148 15.07 19.75 -18.91
C ILE A 148 16.45 20.43 -18.95
N VAL A 149 16.77 21.32 -18.01
CA VAL A 149 18.12 21.90 -17.90
C VAL A 149 18.97 21.08 -16.93
N ASN A 150 20.16 20.69 -17.38
CA ASN A 150 21.14 19.96 -16.57
C ASN A 150 21.69 20.79 -15.38
N PRO A 151 22.08 20.13 -14.28
CA PRO A 151 22.72 20.75 -13.11
C PRO A 151 23.89 21.69 -13.42
N SER A 152 24.10 22.66 -12.52
CA SER A 152 25.21 23.62 -12.64
C SER A 152 26.59 23.07 -12.21
N SER A 153 26.63 21.86 -11.63
CA SER A 153 27.83 21.21 -11.10
C SER A 153 28.05 19.82 -11.68
N VAL A 154 29.32 19.46 -11.89
CA VAL A 154 29.76 18.12 -12.33
C VAL A 154 29.48 17.09 -11.24
N GLY A 155 29.02 15.90 -11.65
CA GLY A 155 28.75 14.77 -10.76
C GLY A 155 27.81 13.76 -11.41
N THR A 156 27.71 12.56 -10.83
CA THR A 156 26.62 11.64 -11.16
C THR A 156 25.42 11.98 -10.30
N TYR A 157 24.28 12.20 -10.95
CA TYR A 157 22.98 12.46 -10.31
C TYR A 157 22.08 11.26 -10.60
N PHE A 158 21.10 10.97 -9.74
CA PHE A 158 20.25 9.79 -9.90
C PHE A 158 18.78 10.21 -10.01
N ALA A 159 18.19 10.01 -11.20
CA ALA A 159 16.76 10.17 -11.39
C ALA A 159 16.03 8.93 -10.86
N GLY A 160 15.04 9.12 -9.99
CA GLY A 160 14.30 8.01 -9.37
C GLY A 160 13.11 7.56 -10.21
N ILE A 161 12.81 6.27 -10.16
CA ILE A 161 11.56 5.67 -10.63
C ILE A 161 10.82 5.10 -9.42
N ALA A 162 9.53 5.38 -9.31
CA ALA A 162 8.63 4.78 -8.33
C ALA A 162 7.26 4.46 -8.95
N GLY A 163 6.44 3.62 -8.32
CA GLY A 163 5.06 3.40 -8.78
C GLY A 163 4.15 2.67 -7.79
N THR A 164 2.84 2.72 -8.03
CA THR A 164 1.81 2.13 -7.14
C THR A 164 1.88 0.61 -7.05
N SER A 165 2.38 -0.05 -8.10
CA SER A 165 2.58 -1.50 -8.21
C SER A 165 3.78 -2.00 -7.40
N GLY A 166 4.35 -1.14 -6.53
CA GLY A 166 5.60 -1.42 -5.79
C GLY A 166 6.87 -1.18 -6.61
N MET A 167 6.76 -0.68 -7.84
CA MET A 167 7.89 -0.38 -8.72
C MET A 167 8.87 0.57 -8.05
N SER A 168 10.16 0.23 -8.05
CA SER A 168 11.25 1.16 -7.68
C SER A 168 12.51 0.96 -8.52
N GLY A 169 13.21 2.05 -8.83
CA GLY A 169 14.50 2.06 -9.52
C GLY A 169 15.17 3.43 -9.48
N SER A 170 16.39 3.54 -9.99
CA SER A 170 17.09 4.83 -10.15
C SER A 170 18.10 4.78 -11.29
N ILE A 171 18.17 5.87 -12.06
CA ILE A 171 18.96 6.00 -13.29
C ILE A 171 20.14 6.95 -13.03
N PRO A 172 21.40 6.51 -13.20
CA PRO A 172 22.56 7.39 -13.12
C PRO A 172 22.67 8.30 -14.36
N ILE A 173 22.74 9.61 -14.14
CA ILE A 173 22.92 10.66 -15.15
C ILE A 173 24.26 11.38 -14.85
N PRO A 174 25.33 11.11 -15.62
CA PRO A 174 26.66 11.68 -15.39
C PRO A 174 26.82 13.07 -16.03
N ILE A 175 26.79 14.12 -15.21
CA ILE A 175 26.91 15.51 -15.67
C ILE A 175 28.36 15.98 -15.68
N VAL A 176 28.80 16.60 -16.76
CA VAL A 176 30.20 16.95 -17.07
C VAL A 176 30.39 18.45 -17.39
N THR A 177 31.63 18.95 -17.31
CA THR A 177 31.93 20.36 -17.69
C THR A 177 31.76 20.62 -19.19
N ASP A 178 31.99 19.59 -20.00
CA ASP A 178 31.89 19.63 -21.44
C ASP A 178 31.56 18.24 -21.97
N ASP A 179 30.57 18.14 -22.86
CA ASP A 179 30.14 16.93 -23.56
C ASP A 179 30.44 16.97 -25.07
N ASP A 180 31.13 18.02 -25.54
CA ASP A 180 31.70 18.06 -26.89
C ASP A 180 32.46 16.76 -27.15
N SER A 181 32.17 16.12 -28.29
CA SER A 181 32.64 14.78 -28.67
C SER A 181 34.15 14.72 -28.97
N GLY A 182 34.97 15.03 -27.97
CA GLY A 182 36.43 15.05 -27.98
C GLY A 182 37.06 13.67 -28.04
N VAL A 183 36.65 12.84 -29.00
CA VAL A 183 37.34 11.60 -29.38
C VAL A 183 38.65 11.98 -30.09
N SER A 184 39.59 12.51 -29.29
CA SER A 184 41.00 12.55 -29.66
C SER A 184 41.55 11.15 -29.52
N ALA A 185 41.41 10.35 -30.58
CA ALA A 185 42.15 9.11 -30.71
C ALA A 185 43.64 9.46 -30.86
N ILE A 186 44.33 9.61 -29.74
CA ILE A 186 45.80 9.58 -29.72
C ILE A 186 46.20 8.15 -30.08
N VAL A 187 46.41 7.91 -31.37
CA VAL A 187 47.06 6.69 -31.85
C VAL A 187 48.52 6.77 -31.41
N THR A 188 48.80 6.29 -30.19
CA THR A 188 50.14 5.91 -29.79
C THR A 188 50.53 4.68 -30.60
N GLY A 189 51.08 4.91 -31.80
CA GLY A 189 51.71 3.87 -32.58
C GLY A 189 52.89 3.29 -31.78
N ASP A 190 52.74 2.05 -31.33
CA ASP A 190 53.76 1.31 -30.60
C ASP A 190 54.83 0.81 -31.59
N ASP A 191 55.67 1.73 -32.06
CA ASP A 191 56.85 1.42 -32.87
C ASP A 191 58.01 0.97 -31.96
N SER A 192 58.00 -0.32 -31.60
CA SER A 192 59.18 -1.04 -31.10
C SER A 192 59.55 -2.18 -32.08
N PRO A 193 60.76 -2.17 -32.68
CA PRO A 193 60.98 -2.86 -33.95
C PRO A 193 61.49 -4.31 -33.83
N PRO A 194 61.17 -5.19 -34.79
CA PRO A 194 61.97 -6.38 -35.07
C PRO A 194 63.21 -6.01 -35.92
N SER A 195 64.37 -6.53 -35.50
CA SER A 195 65.66 -6.24 -36.12
C SER A 195 65.88 -6.91 -37.50
N GLY A 196 66.21 -6.11 -38.52
CA GLY A 196 67.20 -6.45 -39.56
C GLY A 196 66.72 -6.41 -41.02
N GLY A 197 67.37 -5.64 -41.91
CA GLY A 197 66.95 -5.62 -43.32
C GLY A 197 67.63 -4.75 -44.40
N ASP A 198 68.69 -3.98 -44.11
CA ASP A 198 69.67 -3.44 -45.09
C ASP A 198 69.30 -2.30 -46.12
N THR A 199 70.28 -1.38 -46.28
CA THR A 199 70.51 -0.33 -47.30
C THR A 199 69.41 0.61 -47.86
N GLY A 200 69.62 1.93 -47.71
CA GLY A 200 69.22 2.92 -48.74
C GLY A 200 69.01 4.39 -48.33
N THR A 201 70.09 5.20 -48.28
CA THR A 201 70.20 6.66 -48.65
C THR A 201 68.93 7.47 -49.00
N THR A 202 68.71 8.73 -48.57
CA THR A 202 69.64 9.84 -48.20
C THR A 202 68.86 11.06 -47.61
N ASP A 203 69.52 11.92 -46.82
CA ASP A 203 69.54 13.42 -46.80
C ASP A 203 68.29 14.26 -47.26
N ASP A 204 67.91 15.42 -46.68
CA ASP A 204 68.52 16.34 -45.69
C ASP A 204 67.49 17.38 -45.12
N THR A 205 67.87 18.12 -44.07
CA THR A 205 67.39 19.46 -43.61
C THR A 205 65.94 19.71 -43.11
N THR A 206 65.76 19.74 -41.78
CA THR A 206 65.53 20.93 -40.88
C THR A 206 65.14 22.33 -41.45
N PRO A 207 64.63 23.32 -40.64
CA PRO A 207 63.93 23.29 -39.32
C PRO A 207 62.85 24.42 -39.01
N ILE A 208 62.27 24.37 -37.79
CA ILE A 208 62.00 25.48 -36.81
C ILE A 208 60.72 26.38 -36.90
N ASP A 209 59.95 26.36 -35.78
CA ASP A 209 59.27 27.41 -34.96
C ASP A 209 58.41 28.55 -35.60
N ASP A 210 57.39 29.18 -34.99
CA ASP A 210 56.51 29.01 -33.78
C ASP A 210 55.46 30.18 -33.81
N VAL A 211 54.58 30.31 -32.79
CA VAL A 211 53.89 31.55 -32.31
C VAL A 211 52.44 31.88 -32.79
N THR A 212 51.46 31.33 -32.03
CA THR A 212 50.20 31.91 -31.44
C THR A 212 49.15 32.73 -32.25
N PRO A 213 47.88 32.82 -31.75
CA PRO A 213 46.70 33.30 -32.51
C PRO A 213 46.18 34.71 -32.13
N THR A 214 45.16 35.19 -32.86
CA THR A 214 44.25 36.27 -32.44
C THR A 214 42.82 36.06 -32.95
N ASP A 215 41.87 36.45 -32.09
CA ASP A 215 40.41 36.54 -32.27
C ASP A 215 39.98 37.67 -33.22
N ASP A 216 38.82 37.54 -33.86
CA ASP A 216 37.98 38.70 -34.24
C ASP A 216 36.53 38.29 -34.59
N SER A 217 35.59 39.08 -34.09
CA SER A 217 34.13 38.90 -34.18
C SER A 217 33.50 39.20 -35.56
N VAL A 218 32.22 38.81 -35.78
CA VAL A 218 31.09 39.71 -36.14
C VAL A 218 29.78 38.94 -36.42
N THR A 219 28.66 39.53 -35.99
CA THR A 219 27.24 39.17 -36.25
C THR A 219 26.70 39.73 -37.58
N ASP A 220 25.79 39.03 -38.27
CA ASP A 220 24.55 39.66 -38.82
C ASP A 220 23.47 38.62 -39.24
N ASP A 221 22.26 39.13 -39.47
CA ASP A 221 20.95 38.46 -39.51
C ASP A 221 20.36 38.15 -40.91
N THR A 222 19.20 37.49 -40.92
CA THR A 222 18.09 37.55 -41.93
C THR A 222 18.17 36.87 -43.33
N ALA A 223 17.57 35.67 -43.43
CA ALA A 223 16.23 35.36 -44.02
C ALA A 223 15.85 35.61 -45.52
N THR A 224 14.81 34.85 -45.97
CA THR A 224 13.99 34.94 -47.23
C THR A 224 14.69 34.61 -48.57
N ASP A 225 14.13 34.05 -49.65
CA ASP A 225 12.80 33.51 -50.10
C ASP A 225 13.05 32.71 -51.42
N ASP A 226 12.24 31.79 -52.00
CA ASP A 226 11.04 31.00 -51.64
C ASP A 226 10.76 29.93 -52.78
N THR A 227 9.84 28.98 -52.58
CA THR A 227 9.01 28.19 -53.55
C THR A 227 9.54 27.04 -54.45
N THR A 228 8.97 25.83 -54.21
CA THR A 228 8.34 24.86 -55.18
C THR A 228 9.21 24.07 -56.19
N THR A 229 8.91 22.81 -56.60
CA THR A 229 7.74 21.89 -56.39
C THR A 229 8.11 20.42 -56.68
N ASP A 230 7.46 19.50 -55.96
CA ASP A 230 6.89 18.17 -56.29
C ASP A 230 7.60 17.02 -57.07
N ASP A 231 7.30 15.82 -56.52
CA ASP A 231 7.09 14.47 -57.09
C ASP A 231 8.22 13.68 -57.77
N ASP A 232 8.36 12.35 -57.63
CA ASP A 232 7.85 11.26 -56.75
C ASP A 232 8.38 9.94 -57.38
N THR A 233 8.49 8.84 -56.61
CA THR A 233 8.60 7.41 -57.04
C THR A 233 9.81 6.93 -57.90
N THR A 234 10.33 5.68 -57.85
CA THR A 234 10.16 4.48 -56.98
C THR A 234 11.23 3.41 -57.32
N THR A 235 11.53 2.49 -56.37
CA THR A 235 12.06 1.09 -56.57
C THR A 235 13.47 0.91 -57.19
N ASP A 236 14.24 -0.18 -56.98
CA ASP A 236 13.88 -1.59 -56.74
C ASP A 236 15.00 -2.42 -56.00
N ASN A 237 14.65 -3.66 -55.61
CA ASN A 237 15.39 -4.79 -55.00
C ASN A 237 16.89 -5.04 -55.31
N THR A 238 17.61 -5.75 -54.41
CA THR A 238 18.02 -7.18 -54.64
C THR A 238 18.64 -7.93 -53.44
N THR A 239 18.44 -9.26 -53.46
CA THR A 239 18.88 -10.37 -52.56
C THR A 239 20.40 -10.71 -52.70
N THR A 240 21.08 -11.65 -52.01
CA THR A 240 20.77 -13.09 -51.71
C THR A 240 21.85 -13.76 -50.81
N ASP A 241 21.46 -14.86 -50.12
CA ASP A 241 22.20 -16.11 -49.75
C ASP A 241 23.48 -16.10 -48.85
N ASP A 242 23.60 -16.88 -47.75
CA ASP A 242 23.59 -18.37 -47.48
C ASP A 242 25.05 -18.92 -47.48
N THR A 243 25.62 -19.59 -46.47
CA THR A 243 25.25 -20.92 -45.91
C THR A 243 26.03 -21.27 -44.61
N THR A 244 25.46 -22.23 -43.86
CA THR A 244 25.97 -23.22 -42.85
C THR A 244 27.50 -23.53 -42.76
N THR A 245 28.09 -24.19 -41.72
CA THR A 245 27.68 -25.39 -40.93
C THR A 245 28.72 -25.71 -39.80
N ASP A 246 28.32 -26.47 -38.75
CA ASP A 246 29.08 -27.54 -38.02
C ASP A 246 30.47 -27.28 -37.35
N ASP A 247 30.91 -27.95 -36.25
CA ASP A 247 30.26 -28.83 -35.24
C ASP A 247 31.18 -29.04 -33.98
N THR A 248 30.60 -29.46 -32.85
CA THR A 248 31.14 -30.27 -31.71
C THR A 248 32.55 -30.09 -31.05
N THR A 249 32.52 -29.62 -29.80
CA THR A 249 32.93 -30.28 -28.51
C THR A 249 34.35 -30.80 -28.15
N THR A 250 34.59 -30.79 -26.81
CA THR A 250 35.42 -31.66 -25.91
C THR A 250 36.90 -31.36 -25.63
N THR A 251 37.17 -30.99 -24.35
CA THR A 251 38.13 -31.56 -23.34
C THR A 251 39.38 -32.33 -23.82
N ASP A 252 40.56 -32.28 -23.17
CA ASP A 252 40.79 -32.37 -21.70
C ASP A 252 42.24 -32.04 -21.26
N ASP A 253 42.42 -31.76 -19.96
CA ASP A 253 43.58 -31.88 -18.99
C ASP A 253 45.09 -31.74 -19.41
N GLY A 254 46.00 -31.39 -18.44
CA GLY A 254 47.44 -31.63 -18.64
C GLY A 254 48.59 -30.97 -17.81
N THR A 255 48.53 -30.84 -16.48
CA THR A 255 49.69 -30.95 -15.52
C THR A 255 51.06 -30.19 -15.65
N THR A 256 51.37 -29.36 -14.62
CA THR A 256 52.61 -29.25 -13.77
C THR A 256 54.06 -29.30 -14.33
N THR A 257 54.95 -28.38 -13.88
CA THR A 257 56.15 -28.66 -13.02
C THR A 257 56.96 -27.40 -12.60
N ASP A 258 57.71 -27.51 -11.48
CA ASP A 258 58.49 -26.46 -10.80
C ASP A 258 59.83 -26.01 -11.45
N GLY A 259 60.38 -24.87 -11.01
CA GLY A 259 61.73 -24.39 -11.38
C GLY A 259 62.29 -23.20 -10.57
N ASP A 260 62.97 -23.49 -9.47
CA ASP A 260 63.67 -22.57 -8.54
C ASP A 260 64.87 -21.78 -9.16
N THR A 261 65.06 -20.49 -8.82
CA THR A 261 66.30 -19.93 -8.17
C THR A 261 66.52 -18.38 -8.23
N SER A 262 66.64 -17.78 -7.04
CA SER A 262 67.77 -16.92 -6.57
C SER A 262 67.93 -15.40 -6.92
N THR A 263 67.96 -14.58 -5.84
CA THR A 263 68.84 -13.40 -5.54
C THR A 263 68.69 -12.08 -6.35
N ASP A 264 68.95 -10.86 -5.83
CA ASP A 264 69.65 -10.40 -4.60
C ASP A 264 69.21 -8.99 -4.10
N GLY A 265 69.48 -8.68 -2.81
CA GLY A 265 69.93 -7.36 -2.32
C GLY A 265 68.91 -6.24 -2.02
N GLY A 266 69.04 -5.55 -0.86
CA GLY A 266 68.26 -4.29 -0.68
C GLY A 266 68.28 -3.43 0.61
N THR A 267 68.80 -3.88 1.76
CA THR A 267 69.21 -3.08 2.97
C THR A 267 68.30 -1.97 3.59
N SER A 268 68.17 -2.03 4.93
CA SER A 268 67.51 -1.09 5.86
C SER A 268 68.21 0.27 6.13
N THR A 269 67.40 1.30 6.48
CA THR A 269 67.59 2.32 7.56
C THR A 269 66.20 2.92 7.87
N ASP A 270 65.58 2.91 9.06
CA ASP A 270 65.95 3.35 10.43
C ASP A 270 66.10 4.88 10.62
N GLY A 271 65.43 5.47 11.63
CA GLY A 271 65.26 6.92 11.77
C GLY A 271 64.25 7.43 12.82
N THR A 272 64.56 7.21 14.11
CA THR A 272 63.86 7.53 15.37
C THR A 272 63.54 9.03 15.65
N THR A 273 62.85 9.31 16.79
CA THR A 273 62.77 10.56 17.62
C THR A 273 61.69 11.62 17.30
N ASP A 274 61.05 12.34 18.25
CA ASP A 274 60.93 12.25 19.75
C ASP A 274 59.71 13.08 20.26
N SER A 275 59.43 12.97 21.57
CA SER A 275 58.36 13.49 22.43
C SER A 275 58.08 15.01 22.47
N GLY A 276 56.91 15.38 23.03
CA GLY A 276 56.57 16.74 23.50
C GLY A 276 55.19 16.82 24.17
N THR A 277 55.14 17.17 25.46
CA THR A 277 53.91 17.30 26.28
C THR A 277 53.43 18.74 26.45
N ASP A 278 52.18 18.90 26.91
CA ASP A 278 51.66 19.83 27.96
C ASP A 278 50.16 20.16 27.64
N THR A 279 49.15 19.75 28.43
CA THR A 279 48.66 20.22 29.75
C THR A 279 48.12 21.65 29.81
N ASP A 280 46.79 21.78 29.91
CA ASP A 280 45.97 22.54 30.90
C ASP A 280 44.51 22.54 30.37
N SER A 281 43.46 22.02 31.02
CA SER A 281 42.91 22.11 32.39
C SER A 281 42.02 23.35 32.66
N ASP A 282 40.69 23.15 32.63
CA ASP A 282 39.71 23.59 33.66
C ASP A 282 38.30 23.10 33.24
N THR A 283 37.58 22.25 33.99
CA THR A 283 36.78 22.49 35.23
C THR A 283 35.71 23.59 35.06
N SER A 284 34.45 23.48 35.53
CA SER A 284 33.66 22.46 36.27
C SER A 284 32.15 22.67 35.91
N SER A 285 31.10 21.97 36.36
CA SER A 285 30.83 20.95 37.39
C SER A 285 29.57 20.13 36.97
N GLY A 286 29.21 18.97 37.55
CA GLY A 286 28.41 18.81 38.80
C GLY A 286 26.90 19.07 38.56
N GLU A 287 25.96 18.16 38.82
CA GLU A 287 25.79 17.39 40.07
C GLU A 287 25.62 15.87 39.91
N THR A 288 25.92 15.16 40.99
CA THR A 288 25.85 13.70 41.15
C THR A 288 24.56 13.24 41.83
N ASN A 289 24.14 12.00 41.60
CA ASN A 289 23.75 11.16 42.73
C ASN A 289 24.10 9.68 42.50
N SER A 290 24.62 9.03 43.54
CA SER A 290 25.07 7.63 43.51
C SER A 290 23.96 6.68 43.93
N ASP A 291 24.01 5.42 43.48
CA ASP A 291 23.99 4.33 44.45
C ASP A 291 24.93 3.18 44.04
N THR A 292 25.38 2.49 45.08
CA THR A 292 26.20 1.27 45.12
C THR A 292 25.40 0.05 44.61
N GLY A 293 25.99 -1.06 44.15
CA GLY A 293 27.38 -1.51 44.05
C GLY A 293 27.46 -3.02 44.35
N SER A 294 28.37 -3.77 43.72
CA SER A 294 28.95 -5.06 44.19
C SER A 294 29.48 -5.89 43.01
N ASP A 295 30.78 -5.79 42.72
CA ASP A 295 31.48 -6.83 41.94
C ASP A 295 31.46 -8.16 42.70
N ILE A 296 31.16 -9.27 42.01
CA ILE A 296 31.52 -10.61 42.47
C ILE A 296 32.31 -11.30 41.36
N ASN A 297 33.62 -11.35 41.57
CA ASN A 297 34.51 -12.23 40.83
C ASN A 297 34.41 -13.64 41.42
N SER A 298 34.09 -14.64 40.59
CA SER A 298 34.18 -16.06 40.96
C SER A 298 34.63 -16.91 39.78
N GLY A 299 35.94 -16.93 39.53
CA GLY A 299 36.55 -18.08 38.86
C GLY A 299 36.69 -19.24 39.85
N GLU A 300 36.22 -20.43 39.50
CA GLU A 300 36.56 -21.66 40.21
C GLU A 300 36.93 -22.76 39.19
N THR A 301 38.16 -23.24 39.27
CA THR A 301 38.74 -24.22 38.35
C THR A 301 38.42 -25.65 38.78
N GLY A 302 37.65 -26.37 37.96
CA GLY A 302 37.49 -27.83 38.05
C GLY A 302 38.56 -28.56 37.24
N THR A 303 39.24 -29.55 37.82
CA THR A 303 40.48 -30.13 37.26
C THR A 303 40.25 -31.30 36.29
N SER A 304 40.93 -31.24 35.13
CA SER A 304 41.42 -32.35 34.27
C SER A 304 40.63 -33.67 34.23
N GLY A 305 39.96 -33.90 33.10
CA GLY A 305 39.94 -35.21 32.45
C GLY A 305 40.69 -35.11 31.12
N ASP A 306 41.93 -35.60 31.08
CA ASP A 306 42.69 -35.75 29.83
C ASP A 306 42.10 -36.89 28.98
N SER A 307 41.45 -36.54 27.87
CA SER A 307 41.13 -37.42 26.74
C SER A 307 40.66 -36.59 25.54
N GLY A 308 41.52 -36.46 24.53
CA GLY A 308 41.18 -35.85 23.24
C GLY A 308 41.96 -34.57 22.96
N VAL A 309 42.66 -34.56 21.82
CA VAL A 309 42.96 -33.31 21.12
C VAL A 309 41.60 -32.74 20.72
N GLY A 310 41.21 -31.60 21.29
CA GLY A 310 39.98 -30.94 20.89
C GLY A 310 40.22 -30.20 19.58
N ASP A 311 39.56 -30.65 18.51
CA ASP A 311 39.45 -29.84 17.30
C ASP A 311 38.73 -28.54 17.65
N ASN A 312 39.35 -27.43 17.31
CA ASN A 312 38.81 -26.10 17.56
C ASN A 312 37.80 -25.77 16.45
N ARG A 313 36.61 -26.40 16.53
CA ARG A 313 35.50 -26.26 15.55
C ARG A 313 34.75 -24.93 15.71
N ASP A 314 35.51 -23.83 15.70
CA ASP A 314 34.95 -22.49 15.60
C ASP A 314 34.23 -22.34 14.25
N VAL A 315 33.23 -21.47 14.20
CA VAL A 315 32.44 -21.17 13.00
C VAL A 315 32.37 -19.67 12.86
N GLU A 316 32.76 -19.15 11.71
CA GLU A 316 32.63 -17.74 11.36
C GLU A 316 31.30 -17.53 10.61
N VAL A 317 30.53 -16.51 11.00
CA VAL A 317 29.19 -16.22 10.46
C VAL A 317 29.11 -14.76 10.06
N GLU A 318 29.12 -14.48 8.75
CA GLU A 318 28.95 -13.14 8.20
C GLU A 318 27.48 -12.90 7.80
N ILE A 319 26.91 -11.76 8.22
CA ILE A 319 25.61 -11.28 7.74
C ILE A 319 25.86 -10.13 6.75
N ILE A 320 25.60 -10.38 5.47
CA ILE A 320 25.92 -9.46 4.37
C ILE A 320 24.62 -8.97 3.72
N VAL A 321 24.48 -7.65 3.61
CA VAL A 321 23.27 -6.96 3.13
C VAL A 321 23.60 -6.05 1.95
N ALA A 322 22.59 -5.33 1.45
CA ALA A 322 22.74 -4.33 0.39
C ALA A 322 23.33 -4.93 -0.90
N ASP A 323 22.65 -5.95 -1.44
CA ASP A 323 23.10 -6.80 -2.55
C ASP A 323 24.53 -7.35 -2.37
N GLN A 324 24.78 -7.92 -1.19
CA GLN A 324 26.01 -8.63 -0.83
C GLN A 324 27.26 -7.72 -0.74
N THR A 325 27.09 -6.40 -0.65
CA THR A 325 28.21 -5.43 -0.62
C THR A 325 28.60 -4.96 0.79
N ILE A 326 27.69 -5.03 1.77
CA ILE A 326 27.94 -4.55 3.14
C ILE A 326 27.87 -5.73 4.12
N ASN A 327 29.02 -6.15 4.65
CA ASN A 327 29.05 -7.05 5.82
C ASN A 327 28.81 -6.23 7.11
N LEU A 328 27.90 -6.70 7.97
CA LEU A 328 27.51 -6.08 9.24
C LEU A 328 28.37 -6.53 10.45
N GLY A 329 29.22 -7.54 10.29
CA GLY A 329 30.07 -8.10 11.35
C GLY A 329 29.37 -9.17 12.21
N ASP A 330 29.97 -9.45 13.37
CA ASP A 330 29.72 -10.70 14.12
C ASP A 330 28.84 -10.53 15.37
N ASN A 331 28.28 -11.63 15.86
CA ASN A 331 27.54 -11.84 17.13
C ASN A 331 26.23 -11.04 17.34
N SER A 332 26.19 -9.74 17.04
CA SER A 332 25.01 -8.88 17.28
C SER A 332 24.96 -7.76 16.25
N VAL A 333 24.18 -7.98 15.20
CA VAL A 333 24.08 -7.05 14.06
C VAL A 333 22.79 -6.24 14.12
N GLU A 334 22.91 -4.93 13.91
CA GLU A 334 21.76 -4.06 13.72
C GLU A 334 21.26 -4.21 12.27
N VAL A 335 19.97 -4.44 12.09
CA VAL A 335 19.39 -4.79 10.78
C VAL A 335 18.09 -4.04 10.47
N LEU A 336 17.74 -3.96 9.18
CA LEU A 336 16.49 -3.39 8.70
C LEU A 336 15.44 -4.50 8.48
N PRO A 337 14.22 -4.35 9.02
CA PRO A 337 13.19 -5.39 8.96
C PRO A 337 12.67 -5.62 7.54
N ASN A 338 12.37 -6.88 7.22
CA ASN A 338 11.87 -7.35 5.91
C ASN A 338 12.81 -7.13 4.71
N THR A 339 14.10 -6.86 4.96
CA THR A 339 15.12 -6.83 3.89
C THR A 339 15.70 -8.22 3.63
N SER A 340 16.40 -8.39 2.49
CA SER A 340 17.15 -9.62 2.21
C SER A 340 18.58 -9.52 2.77
N ALA A 341 19.10 -10.62 3.29
CA ALA A 341 20.50 -10.78 3.70
C ALA A 341 21.06 -12.09 3.17
N LEU A 342 22.33 -12.07 2.77
CA LEU A 342 23.14 -13.27 2.57
C LEU A 342 23.73 -13.66 3.93
N VAL A 343 23.49 -14.89 4.36
CA VAL A 343 24.21 -15.50 5.48
C VAL A 343 25.33 -16.34 4.89
N ARG A 344 26.58 -15.98 5.19
CA ARG A 344 27.75 -16.80 4.88
C ARG A 344 28.24 -17.46 6.16
N VAL A 345 28.58 -18.75 6.06
CA VAL A 345 29.12 -19.56 7.15
C VAL A 345 30.41 -20.21 6.68
N THR A 346 31.48 -20.04 7.46
CA THR A 346 32.80 -20.62 7.21
C THR A 346 33.23 -21.43 8.45
N PRO A 347 33.06 -22.76 8.45
CA PRO A 347 33.55 -23.62 9.53
C PRO A 347 35.09 -23.71 9.53
N ALA A 348 35.71 -23.72 10.71
CA ALA A 348 37.18 -23.83 10.83
C ALA A 348 37.75 -25.20 10.40
N ASP A 349 36.93 -26.26 10.40
CA ASP A 349 37.21 -27.54 9.78
C ASP A 349 36.27 -27.71 8.57
N THR A 350 36.82 -27.53 7.37
CA THR A 350 36.08 -27.58 6.10
C THR A 350 36.01 -28.99 5.50
N ASP A 351 36.93 -29.88 5.89
CA ASP A 351 37.14 -31.17 5.22
C ASP A 351 36.18 -32.27 5.72
N SER A 352 35.36 -31.97 6.73
CA SER A 352 34.52 -32.95 7.46
C SER A 352 33.05 -32.55 7.64
N VAL A 353 32.56 -31.52 6.94
CA VAL A 353 31.18 -30.99 7.10
C VAL A 353 30.15 -31.88 6.38
N GLU A 354 29.13 -32.36 7.11
CA GLU A 354 27.98 -33.10 6.54
C GLU A 354 26.87 -32.14 6.06
N SER A 355 26.53 -31.13 6.86
CA SER A 355 25.54 -30.11 6.48
C SER A 355 25.65 -28.83 7.31
N VAL A 356 25.22 -27.71 6.74
CA VAL A 356 25.06 -26.43 7.43
C VAL A 356 23.62 -25.94 7.30
N THR A 357 22.96 -25.70 8.44
CA THR A 357 21.58 -25.20 8.50
C THR A 357 21.54 -23.94 9.36
N VAL A 358 20.83 -22.92 8.86
CA VAL A 358 20.52 -21.68 9.57
C VAL A 358 19.05 -21.68 9.98
N SER A 359 18.77 -21.43 11.26
CA SER A 359 17.42 -21.27 11.81
C SER A 359 17.17 -19.81 12.21
N ILE A 360 16.07 -19.23 11.72
CA ILE A 360 15.59 -17.88 12.10
C ILE A 360 14.11 -17.99 12.47
N ASP A 361 13.79 -17.71 13.73
CA ASP A 361 12.48 -17.93 14.35
C ASP A 361 11.98 -19.39 14.20
N GLU A 362 10.97 -19.62 13.35
CA GLU A 362 10.42 -20.96 13.02
C GLU A 362 10.91 -21.48 11.65
N ASN A 363 11.71 -20.71 10.91
CA ASN A 363 12.18 -21.04 9.56
C ASN A 363 13.59 -21.64 9.60
N ASN A 364 13.81 -22.71 8.84
CA ASN A 364 15.12 -23.31 8.63
C ASN A 364 15.52 -23.17 7.15
N TYR A 365 16.79 -22.85 6.94
CA TYR A 365 17.42 -22.65 5.64
C TYR A 365 18.64 -23.57 5.58
N ASP A 366 18.66 -24.51 4.64
CA ASP A 366 19.85 -25.30 4.37
C ASP A 366 20.78 -24.50 3.47
N LEU A 367 22.07 -24.42 3.81
CA LEU A 367 23.06 -23.64 3.07
C LEU A 367 23.72 -24.50 2.00
N ILE A 368 24.14 -23.86 0.92
CA ILE A 368 24.81 -24.50 -0.21
C ILE A 368 26.29 -24.15 -0.13
N GLU A 369 27.17 -25.15 -0.25
CA GLU A 369 28.60 -24.90 -0.40
C GLU A 369 28.86 -24.23 -1.76
N VAL A 370 29.46 -23.02 -1.74
CA VAL A 370 29.77 -22.25 -2.94
C VAL A 370 31.24 -22.36 -3.34
N LEU A 371 32.16 -22.44 -2.38
CA LEU A 371 33.61 -22.52 -2.64
C LEU A 371 34.39 -22.98 -1.40
N ASN A 372 35.10 -24.11 -1.48
CA ASN A 372 36.10 -24.56 -0.50
C ASN A 372 35.65 -24.45 0.98
N GLY A 373 34.51 -25.04 1.33
CA GLY A 373 33.97 -24.99 2.69
C GLY A 373 33.29 -23.69 3.11
N ILE A 374 33.08 -22.75 2.17
CA ILE A 374 32.20 -21.59 2.37
C ILE A 374 30.77 -21.98 2.00
N TYR A 375 29.85 -21.78 2.94
CA TYR A 375 28.42 -22.08 2.80
C TYR A 375 27.60 -20.80 2.77
N GLU A 376 26.64 -20.68 1.85
CA GLU A 376 25.83 -19.48 1.66
C GLU A 376 24.34 -19.76 1.49
N THR A 377 23.49 -18.82 1.94
CA THR A 377 22.06 -18.77 1.60
C THR A 377 21.47 -17.36 1.74
N LEU A 378 20.39 -17.06 1.02
CA LEU A 378 19.63 -15.82 1.18
C LEU A 378 18.48 -16.01 2.17
N VAL A 379 18.41 -15.14 3.17
CA VAL A 379 17.36 -15.11 4.19
C VAL A 379 16.61 -13.78 4.17
N THR A 380 15.35 -13.78 4.61
CA THR A 380 14.60 -12.54 4.84
C THR A 380 14.70 -12.16 6.31
N ILE A 381 15.14 -10.93 6.58
CA ILE A 381 15.25 -10.41 7.93
C ILE A 381 13.84 -10.24 8.53
N PRO A 382 13.57 -10.78 9.74
CA PRO A 382 12.26 -10.68 10.38
C PRO A 382 11.91 -9.24 10.77
N SER A 383 10.65 -9.03 11.14
CA SER A 383 10.09 -7.69 11.45
C SER A 383 10.31 -7.23 12.89
N ASN A 384 10.93 -8.05 13.73
CA ASN A 384 11.26 -7.78 15.12
C ASN A 384 12.65 -8.35 15.42
N ASP A 385 13.18 -8.07 16.62
CA ASP A 385 14.42 -8.68 17.10
C ASP A 385 14.29 -10.21 17.13
N SER A 386 15.28 -10.89 16.55
CA SER A 386 15.30 -12.35 16.37
C SER A 386 16.72 -12.89 16.53
N THR A 387 16.84 -14.22 16.66
CA THR A 387 18.14 -14.89 16.72
C THR A 387 18.33 -15.81 15.53
N VAL A 388 19.45 -15.63 14.82
CA VAL A 388 19.96 -16.60 13.84
C VAL A 388 20.72 -17.66 14.63
N THR A 389 20.31 -18.91 14.54
CA THR A 389 21.09 -20.06 15.05
C THR A 389 21.72 -20.77 13.87
N VAL A 390 23.04 -20.89 13.85
CA VAL A 390 23.79 -21.63 12.84
C VAL A 390 24.17 -22.98 13.42
N LEU A 391 23.83 -24.07 12.73
CA LEU A 391 24.22 -25.43 13.07
C LEU A 391 25.10 -25.99 11.94
N VAL A 392 26.29 -26.47 12.31
CA VAL A 392 27.21 -27.20 11.42
C VAL A 392 27.30 -28.63 11.95
N ASP A 393 26.77 -29.60 11.21
CA ASP A 393 26.90 -31.03 11.51
C ASP A 393 28.07 -31.60 10.67
N TYR A 394 28.86 -32.51 11.27
CA TYR A 394 30.08 -33.07 10.67
C TYR A 394 29.96 -34.59 10.45
N GLU A 395 30.66 -35.13 9.45
CA GLU A 395 30.63 -36.57 9.06
C GLU A 395 31.03 -37.53 10.20
N ASP A 396 31.75 -37.05 11.22
CA ASP A 396 32.11 -37.84 12.40
C ASP A 396 31.00 -37.94 13.46
N GLY A 397 29.86 -37.26 13.22
CA GLY A 397 28.72 -37.17 14.12
C GLY A 397 28.88 -36.12 15.23
N GLY A 398 29.91 -35.27 15.17
CA GLY A 398 30.00 -34.05 15.96
C GLY A 398 29.20 -32.91 15.33
N SER A 399 28.97 -31.84 16.11
CA SER A 399 28.36 -30.62 15.61
C SER A 399 28.93 -29.38 16.30
N SER A 400 28.86 -28.23 15.61
CA SER A 400 29.17 -26.91 16.15
C SER A 400 27.93 -26.01 16.00
N THR A 401 27.80 -25.02 16.87
CA THR A 401 26.64 -24.13 16.90
C THR A 401 27.06 -22.72 17.26
N ASP A 402 26.63 -21.74 16.46
CA ASP A 402 26.80 -20.33 16.74
C ASP A 402 25.44 -19.60 16.74
N VAL A 403 25.37 -18.43 17.39
CA VAL A 403 24.13 -17.66 17.56
C VAL A 403 24.39 -16.17 17.35
N VAL A 404 23.85 -15.62 16.27
CA VAL A 404 23.87 -14.18 15.97
C VAL A 404 22.53 -13.55 16.35
N VAL A 405 22.58 -12.43 17.07
CA VAL A 405 21.38 -11.63 17.39
C VAL A 405 21.14 -10.60 16.29
N LEU A 406 19.91 -10.56 15.78
CA LEU A 406 19.41 -9.52 14.87
C LEU A 406 18.65 -8.48 15.68
N ASP A 407 19.19 -7.27 15.79
CA ASP A 407 18.56 -6.11 16.45
C ASP A 407 17.85 -5.26 15.38
N SER A 408 16.52 -5.33 15.35
CA SER A 408 15.71 -4.81 14.25
C SER A 408 15.43 -3.32 14.44
N LYS A 409 16.06 -2.47 13.62
CA LYS A 409 15.93 -1.02 13.72
C LYS A 409 14.68 -0.50 13.00
N PRO A 410 13.91 0.40 13.64
CA PRO A 410 12.76 1.02 13.00
C PRO A 410 13.22 1.94 11.87
N SER A 411 12.48 1.91 10.75
CA SER A 411 12.68 2.85 9.65
C SER A 411 12.54 4.31 10.11
N GLY A 412 13.22 5.20 9.38
CA GLY A 412 12.92 6.62 9.40
C GLY A 412 11.53 6.90 8.84
N TRP A 413 11.06 8.14 8.96
CA TRP A 413 9.78 8.55 8.38
C TRP A 413 9.67 10.06 8.12
N VAL A 414 8.95 10.42 7.04
CA VAL A 414 8.55 11.79 6.72
C VAL A 414 7.18 12.08 7.33
N TYR A 415 7.06 13.16 8.10
CA TYR A 415 5.84 13.53 8.81
C TYR A 415 5.59 15.04 8.76
N GLU A 416 4.35 15.44 9.07
CA GLU A 416 3.95 16.81 9.34
C GLU A 416 3.35 16.89 10.75
N VAL A 417 3.30 18.10 11.33
CA VAL A 417 2.66 18.33 12.64
C VAL A 417 1.33 19.06 12.46
N ILE A 418 0.22 18.41 12.86
CA ILE A 418 -1.14 18.98 12.84
C ILE A 418 -1.77 18.78 14.22
N ASP A 419 -2.32 19.85 14.83
CA ASP A 419 -2.91 19.82 16.19
C ASP A 419 -1.95 19.16 17.24
N ASP A 420 -0.64 19.42 17.14
CA ASP A 420 0.46 18.81 17.93
C ASP A 420 0.67 17.28 17.74
N GLU A 421 0.02 16.65 16.75
CA GLU A 421 0.16 15.24 16.39
C GLU A 421 1.03 15.07 15.12
N ARG A 422 1.97 14.11 15.14
CA ARG A 422 2.81 13.76 13.98
C ARG A 422 2.04 12.84 13.04
N ILE A 423 1.85 13.26 11.79
CA ILE A 423 1.10 12.53 10.76
C ILE A 423 2.04 12.26 9.59
N ALA A 424 2.10 11.02 9.10
CA ALA A 424 2.93 10.64 7.96
C ALA A 424 2.54 11.40 6.68
N VAL A 425 3.54 11.88 5.93
CA VAL A 425 3.33 12.55 4.64
C VAL A 425 3.51 11.54 3.51
N ASP A 426 2.41 10.87 3.17
CA ASP A 426 2.29 9.97 2.01
C ASP A 426 2.70 10.68 0.71
N GLY A 427 3.47 10.02 -0.16
CA GLY A 427 3.94 10.59 -1.42
C GLY A 427 4.97 11.73 -1.28
N ALA A 428 5.73 11.78 -0.19
CA ALA A 428 6.92 12.64 -0.11
C ALA A 428 8.13 11.96 -0.77
N VAL A 429 8.95 12.73 -1.46
CA VAL A 429 10.22 12.28 -2.05
C VAL A 429 11.31 12.42 -1.00
N VAL A 430 12.16 11.41 -0.82
CA VAL A 430 13.34 11.43 0.05
C VAL A 430 14.58 11.13 -0.78
N ILE A 431 15.61 11.97 -0.65
CA ILE A 431 16.87 11.86 -1.39
C ILE A 431 18.03 11.83 -0.39
N VAL A 432 18.99 10.93 -0.62
CA VAL A 432 20.23 10.83 0.19
C VAL A 432 21.41 11.38 -0.60
N TYR A 433 22.20 12.23 0.04
CA TYR A 433 23.46 12.77 -0.47
C TYR A 433 24.61 12.38 0.47
N GLU A 434 25.77 12.09 -0.10
CA GLU A 434 27.04 12.06 0.65
C GLU A 434 27.49 13.50 0.93
N SER A 435 27.84 13.78 2.20
CA SER A 435 28.23 15.13 2.60
C SER A 435 29.62 15.49 2.07
N GLY A 436 29.71 16.55 1.27
CA GLY A 436 30.90 16.91 0.50
C GLY A 436 30.99 18.39 0.12
N THR A 437 31.81 18.70 -0.88
CA THR A 437 31.85 20.04 -1.52
C THR A 437 32.09 19.90 -3.04
N PRO A 438 31.04 19.89 -3.88
CA PRO A 438 29.61 19.90 -3.52
C PRO A 438 29.18 18.60 -2.82
N ASP A 439 28.00 18.62 -2.19
CA ASP A 439 27.31 17.39 -1.81
C ASP A 439 26.92 16.61 -3.08
N VAL A 440 27.09 15.29 -3.08
CA VAL A 440 26.83 14.42 -4.24
C VAL A 440 25.75 13.43 -3.85
N GLN A 441 24.79 13.18 -4.75
CA GLN A 441 23.72 12.21 -4.49
C GLN A 441 24.32 10.81 -4.32
N TRP A 442 23.94 10.11 -3.26
CA TRP A 442 24.53 8.81 -2.93
C TRP A 442 24.12 7.75 -3.96
N ASP A 443 25.09 7.04 -4.53
CA ASP A 443 24.86 5.92 -5.43
C ASP A 443 24.31 4.72 -4.66
N ALA A 444 22.99 4.55 -4.68
CA ALA A 444 22.31 3.41 -4.09
C ALA A 444 22.30 2.18 -5.00
N THR A 445 22.51 2.36 -6.30
CA THR A 445 22.43 1.26 -7.29
C THR A 445 23.59 0.30 -7.13
N ALA A 446 24.77 0.80 -6.75
CA ALA A 446 25.92 0.01 -6.33
C ALA A 446 25.68 -0.88 -5.09
N TYR A 447 24.52 -0.73 -4.43
CA TYR A 447 24.11 -1.43 -3.20
C TYR A 447 22.74 -2.12 -3.35
N GLY A 448 22.26 -2.33 -4.59
CA GLY A 448 20.97 -2.93 -4.91
C GLY A 448 19.75 -2.17 -4.35
N GLN A 449 19.89 -0.86 -4.11
CA GLN A 449 18.87 0.01 -3.52
C GLN A 449 18.53 1.16 -4.48
N SER A 450 17.43 1.85 -4.23
CA SER A 450 17.02 3.04 -5.00
C SER A 450 17.27 4.33 -4.20
N ASN A 451 17.72 5.38 -4.88
CA ASN A 451 17.80 6.74 -4.37
C ASN A 451 17.58 7.71 -5.54
N PRO A 452 16.54 8.56 -5.54
CA PRO A 452 15.60 8.84 -4.45
C PRO A 452 14.52 7.76 -4.26
N VAL A 453 13.69 7.92 -3.21
CA VAL A 453 12.55 7.04 -2.90
C VAL A 453 11.30 7.89 -2.61
N VAL A 454 10.13 7.45 -3.08
CA VAL A 454 8.83 7.99 -2.66
C VAL A 454 8.33 7.20 -1.46
N VAL A 455 8.02 7.87 -0.36
CA VAL A 455 7.45 7.21 0.82
C VAL A 455 5.95 7.01 0.67
N GLY A 456 5.45 5.83 1.02
CA GLY A 456 4.01 5.55 1.05
C GLY A 456 3.32 6.08 2.32
N SER A 457 2.08 5.64 2.56
CA SER A 457 1.21 6.16 3.63
C SER A 457 1.70 5.98 5.08
N SER A 458 2.76 5.20 5.31
CA SER A 458 3.48 5.13 6.59
C SER A 458 4.47 6.28 6.80
N GLY A 459 4.82 7.01 5.73
CA GLY A 459 5.91 7.96 5.66
C GLY A 459 7.30 7.30 5.68
N GLY A 460 7.38 5.97 5.77
CA GLY A 460 8.57 5.24 6.18
C GLY A 460 9.65 5.10 5.11
N PHE A 461 10.93 5.20 5.51
CA PHE A 461 12.10 4.96 4.67
C PHE A 461 13.31 4.47 5.49
N SER A 462 14.21 3.73 4.85
CA SER A 462 15.47 3.27 5.46
C SER A 462 16.42 2.72 4.41
N TRP A 463 17.72 2.93 4.59
CA TRP A 463 18.75 2.40 3.69
C TRP A 463 19.88 1.73 4.47
N TYR A 464 20.50 0.72 3.85
CA TYR A 464 21.85 0.29 4.21
C TYR A 464 22.86 1.12 3.42
N VAL A 465 23.81 1.74 4.12
CA VAL A 465 24.82 2.64 3.54
C VAL A 465 26.21 2.37 4.15
N PRO A 466 27.31 2.76 3.50
CA PRO A 466 28.62 2.83 4.14
C PRO A 466 28.63 3.73 5.40
N ASN A 467 29.59 3.51 6.30
CA ASN A 467 29.71 4.36 7.49
C ASN A 467 30.27 5.74 7.12
N GLY A 468 29.40 6.75 7.14
CA GLY A 468 29.70 8.09 6.63
C GLY A 468 28.86 9.20 7.27
N THR A 469 28.89 10.38 6.66
CA THR A 469 27.99 11.49 6.99
C THR A 469 27.17 11.83 5.75
N TYR A 470 25.85 11.76 5.90
CA TYR A 470 24.89 11.90 4.82
C TYR A 470 23.97 13.08 5.08
N ILE A 471 23.48 13.70 4.02
CA ILE A 471 22.39 14.67 4.07
C ILE A 471 21.17 14.00 3.45
N VAL A 472 20.10 13.90 4.23
CA VAL A 472 18.82 13.35 3.79
C VAL A 472 17.87 14.52 3.59
N THR A 473 17.45 14.77 2.35
CA THR A 473 16.40 15.74 2.04
C THR A 473 15.07 15.01 1.95
N ALA A 474 13.98 15.70 2.31
CA ALA A 474 12.63 15.30 1.94
C ALA A 474 11.88 16.51 1.37
N GLY A 475 11.08 16.26 0.34
CA GLY A 475 10.30 17.30 -0.34
C GLY A 475 8.94 16.79 -0.77
N LYS A 476 7.97 17.70 -0.86
CA LYS A 476 6.65 17.42 -1.43
C LYS A 476 5.95 18.70 -1.86
N SER A 477 5.27 18.64 -3.02
CA SER A 477 4.40 19.72 -3.50
C SER A 477 3.42 20.22 -2.43
N GLY A 478 3.41 21.53 -2.21
CA GLY A 478 2.61 22.19 -1.16
C GLY A 478 3.25 22.22 0.23
N TYR A 479 4.48 21.70 0.38
CA TYR A 479 5.30 21.76 1.59
C TYR A 479 6.59 22.54 1.32
N GLU A 480 7.22 23.03 2.39
CA GLU A 480 8.60 23.50 2.39
C GLU A 480 9.52 22.28 2.50
N ASP A 481 10.52 22.19 1.62
CA ASP A 481 11.51 21.12 1.63
C ASP A 481 12.36 21.17 2.90
N SER A 482 12.75 20.00 3.39
CA SER A 482 13.37 19.83 4.70
C SER A 482 14.56 18.89 4.61
N GLN A 483 15.57 19.08 5.46
CA GLN A 483 16.78 18.26 5.43
C GLN A 483 17.30 17.90 6.82
N ALA A 484 17.94 16.73 6.92
CA ALA A 484 18.60 16.24 8.12
C ALA A 484 20.00 15.69 7.80
N THR A 485 21.02 16.16 8.50
CA THR A 485 22.37 15.57 8.43
C THR A 485 22.47 14.40 9.40
N VAL A 486 22.79 13.21 8.89
CA VAL A 486 22.85 11.95 9.65
C VAL A 486 24.28 11.41 9.61
N ARG A 487 24.83 11.01 10.76
CA ARG A 487 26.13 10.35 10.84
C ARG A 487 25.97 8.88 11.18
N VAL A 488 26.13 8.03 10.17
CA VAL A 488 25.99 6.58 10.24
C VAL A 488 27.26 5.94 10.81
N ARG A 489 27.10 4.90 11.63
CA ARG A 489 28.19 4.14 12.29
C ARG A 489 27.95 2.63 12.37
N ASN A 490 26.78 2.20 11.95
CA ASN A 490 26.16 0.88 12.04
C ASN A 490 25.63 0.43 10.67
N ASN A 491 26.10 1.07 9.60
CA ASN A 491 25.65 0.89 8.22
C ASN A 491 24.15 1.10 7.95
N ILE A 492 23.38 1.63 8.90
CA ILE A 492 21.94 1.90 8.75
C ILE A 492 21.68 3.40 8.76
N LEU A 493 21.05 3.90 7.69
CA LEU A 493 20.55 5.26 7.57
C LEU A 493 19.04 5.31 7.82
N THR A 494 18.66 5.85 8.97
CA THR A 494 17.28 6.20 9.33
C THR A 494 17.23 7.58 9.99
N THR A 495 16.18 8.35 9.72
CA THR A 495 15.93 9.65 10.36
C THR A 495 14.46 10.03 10.27
N SER A 496 13.99 10.97 11.10
CA SER A 496 12.62 11.51 11.02
C SER A 496 12.66 12.94 10.50
N ILE A 497 12.01 13.21 9.37
CA ILE A 497 12.01 14.53 8.72
C ILE A 497 10.61 15.15 8.83
N GLU A 498 10.55 16.39 9.33
CA GLU A 498 9.32 17.18 9.39
C GLU A 498 9.17 18.03 8.12
N LEU A 499 8.04 17.93 7.43
CA LEU A 499 7.64 18.82 6.34
C LEU A 499 6.59 19.81 6.84
N VAL A 500 6.77 21.08 6.47
CA VAL A 500 5.89 22.19 6.87
C VAL A 500 5.02 22.60 5.68
N ARG A 501 3.69 22.69 5.86
CA ARG A 501 2.79 23.12 4.77
C ARG A 501 2.99 24.59 4.42
N LEU A 502 3.08 24.88 3.12
CA LEU A 502 3.05 26.25 2.62
C LEU A 502 1.65 26.84 2.79
N VAL A 503 1.52 27.83 3.68
CA VAL A 503 0.24 28.51 3.94
C VAL A 503 -0.02 29.53 2.84
N ASN A 504 -0.91 29.21 1.90
CA ASN A 504 -1.43 30.18 0.94
C ASN A 504 -2.27 31.25 1.66
N GLU A 505 -1.67 32.42 1.94
CA GLU A 505 -2.40 33.61 2.38
C GLU A 505 -3.41 34.04 1.31
N THR A 506 -4.68 33.68 1.52
CA THR A 506 -5.77 34.29 0.79
C THR A 506 -6.00 35.69 1.35
N VAL A 507 -5.40 36.69 0.71
CA VAL A 507 -5.65 38.11 0.98
C VAL A 507 -7.15 38.37 0.78
N ALA A 508 -7.88 38.46 1.89
CA ALA A 508 -9.29 38.78 1.91
C ALA A 508 -9.47 40.29 1.67
N ASP A 509 -9.47 40.69 0.40
CA ASP A 509 -9.77 42.06 0.01
C ASP A 509 -11.29 42.30 0.07
N ASP A 510 -11.72 43.07 1.08
CA ASP A 510 -13.12 43.42 1.34
C ASP A 510 -13.66 44.35 0.23
N VAL A 511 -14.19 43.77 -0.84
CA VAL A 511 -14.87 44.54 -1.91
C VAL A 511 -16.39 44.45 -1.79
N VAL A 512 -16.95 45.45 -1.11
CA VAL A 512 -18.39 45.73 -1.08
C VAL A 512 -18.85 46.23 -2.46
N ILE A 513 -19.84 45.57 -3.06
CA ILE A 513 -20.62 46.13 -4.18
C ILE A 513 -22.11 45.92 -3.90
N GLU A 514 -22.88 47.01 -3.91
CA GLU A 514 -24.34 47.02 -3.72
C GLU A 514 -25.10 46.67 -5.01
N GLU A 515 -26.35 46.23 -4.86
CA GLU A 515 -27.26 46.02 -6.00
C GLU A 515 -27.69 47.34 -6.66
N THR A 516 -27.50 47.47 -7.98
CA THR A 516 -28.36 48.31 -8.83
C THR A 516 -28.65 47.60 -10.15
N GLY A 517 -29.92 47.29 -10.42
CA GLY A 517 -30.33 46.66 -11.68
C GLY A 517 -30.71 47.66 -12.78
N VAL A 518 -30.74 47.20 -14.04
CA VAL A 518 -31.41 47.86 -15.18
C VAL A 518 -32.17 46.81 -15.99
N VAL A 519 -33.25 47.25 -16.64
CA VAL A 519 -34.35 46.41 -17.15
C VAL A 519 -34.51 46.55 -18.68
N ALA A 520 -35.04 45.49 -19.30
CA ALA A 520 -35.81 45.47 -20.56
C ALA A 520 -35.11 45.55 -21.94
N SER A 521 -35.32 44.48 -22.71
CA SER A 521 -35.66 44.53 -24.14
C SER A 521 -36.63 43.40 -24.54
N VAL A 522 -37.93 43.70 -24.42
CA VAL A 522 -39.03 43.47 -25.41
C VAL A 522 -38.95 42.20 -26.29
N GLN A 523 -39.76 41.14 -26.08
CA GLN A 523 -41.20 40.96 -26.43
C GLN A 523 -41.62 41.10 -27.92
N GLN A 524 -41.62 39.97 -28.64
CA GLN A 524 -42.59 39.50 -29.65
C GLN A 524 -42.24 38.01 -29.87
N VAL A 525 -43.14 37.02 -29.99
CA VAL A 525 -44.45 36.95 -30.66
C VAL A 525 -45.45 36.15 -29.80
N VAL A 526 -46.75 36.44 -29.93
CA VAL A 526 -47.86 35.76 -29.24
C VAL A 526 -48.80 35.10 -30.26
N GLU A 527 -49.38 33.95 -29.87
CA GLU A 527 -50.55 33.25 -30.45
C GLU A 527 -50.45 32.63 -31.86
N LYS A 528 -50.25 31.29 -31.88
CA LYS A 528 -51.14 30.41 -32.66
C LYS A 528 -51.40 29.07 -31.97
N THR A 529 -52.48 29.06 -31.20
CA THR A 529 -53.41 27.97 -30.86
C THR A 529 -53.14 26.56 -31.40
N VAL A 530 -52.98 25.62 -30.45
CA VAL A 530 -53.53 24.24 -30.39
C VAL A 530 -53.69 23.46 -31.71
N GLU A 531 -52.84 22.44 -31.89
CA GLU A 531 -53.26 21.09 -32.28
C GLU A 531 -52.15 20.05 -32.00
N ASN A 532 -52.51 18.76 -31.98
CA ASN A 532 -51.63 17.57 -31.92
C ASN A 532 -50.92 17.19 -30.60
N ILE A 533 -51.70 17.04 -29.52
CA ILE A 533 -51.37 16.08 -28.42
C ILE A 533 -51.97 14.70 -28.78
N GLN A 534 -51.57 14.10 -29.90
CA GLN A 534 -52.31 12.94 -30.45
C GLN A 534 -51.48 11.75 -30.99
N ASP A 535 -50.14 11.79 -30.94
CA ASP A 535 -49.30 10.67 -31.44
C ASP A 535 -48.56 9.85 -30.35
N ALA A 536 -48.66 10.23 -29.07
CA ALA A 536 -47.99 9.54 -27.96
C ALA A 536 -48.90 8.60 -27.13
N VAL A 537 -50.12 8.31 -27.60
CA VAL A 537 -51.12 7.47 -26.88
C VAL A 537 -51.54 6.21 -27.67
N ASN A 538 -51.20 6.12 -28.96
CA ASN A 538 -51.75 5.10 -29.86
C ASN A 538 -50.84 3.90 -30.19
N PHE A 539 -49.65 3.78 -29.60
CA PHE A 539 -48.78 2.58 -29.81
C PHE A 539 -48.88 1.52 -28.69
N VAL A 540 -49.65 1.77 -27.61
CA VAL A 540 -49.81 0.82 -26.48
C VAL A 540 -51.15 0.06 -26.55
N ASN A 541 -52.03 0.39 -27.50
CA ASN A 541 -53.38 -0.16 -27.61
C ASN A 541 -53.60 -1.13 -28.81
N GLU A 542 -52.55 -1.62 -29.47
CA GLU A 542 -52.68 -2.53 -30.63
C GLU A 542 -51.93 -3.87 -30.51
N ILE A 543 -51.67 -4.34 -29.28
CA ILE A 543 -51.43 -5.78 -29.00
C ILE A 543 -52.42 -6.26 -27.92
N ARG A 544 -53.64 -5.71 -27.93
CA ARG A 544 -54.65 -5.97 -26.91
C ARG A 544 -56.09 -5.77 -27.40
N GLU A 545 -56.45 -6.45 -28.49
CA GLU A 545 -57.64 -7.33 -28.56
C GLU A 545 -57.90 -7.82 -30.00
N SER A 546 -57.83 -9.14 -30.19
CA SER A 546 -58.48 -9.84 -31.30
C SER A 546 -58.87 -11.24 -30.82
N PRO A 547 -60.07 -11.74 -31.14
CA PRO A 547 -61.02 -11.88 -30.03
C PRO A 547 -61.75 -13.23 -30.02
N GLN A 548 -61.54 -14.05 -29.00
CA GLN A 548 -62.43 -15.19 -28.74
C GLN A 548 -62.74 -15.39 -27.25
N ILE A 549 -64.02 -15.72 -27.02
CA ILE A 549 -64.63 -16.28 -25.81
C ILE A 549 -64.92 -15.30 -24.66
N GLN A 550 -66.10 -14.68 -24.75
CA GLN A 550 -66.93 -14.42 -23.56
C GLN A 550 -67.44 -15.76 -23.01
N THR A 551 -67.41 -15.98 -21.69
CA THR A 551 -68.62 -16.23 -20.84
C THR A 551 -68.24 -16.72 -19.44
N VAL A 552 -69.03 -16.31 -18.43
CA VAL A 552 -69.46 -17.04 -17.21
C VAL A 552 -68.45 -18.04 -16.62
N GLY A 553 -67.91 -17.88 -15.41
CA GLY A 553 -68.65 -17.64 -14.17
C GLY A 553 -68.76 -18.94 -13.35
N ASP A 554 -68.78 -18.80 -12.03
CA ASP A 554 -69.15 -19.80 -11.01
C ASP A 554 -68.16 -20.87 -10.47
N ILE A 555 -68.21 -20.94 -9.12
CA ILE A 555 -68.03 -22.08 -8.20
C ILE A 555 -66.60 -22.59 -7.92
N ALA A 556 -66.10 -22.20 -6.74
CA ALA A 556 -65.11 -22.95 -5.98
C ALA A 556 -65.76 -24.07 -5.15
N ARG A 557 -65.27 -25.32 -5.30
CA ARG A 557 -65.37 -26.38 -4.28
C ARG A 557 -64.14 -27.30 -4.35
N PRO A 558 -63.47 -27.61 -3.21
CA PRO A 558 -62.41 -28.62 -3.20
C PRO A 558 -63.03 -30.02 -3.20
N VAL A 559 -62.50 -30.93 -4.02
CA VAL A 559 -62.92 -32.35 -4.04
C VAL A 559 -61.84 -33.22 -3.43
N THR A 560 -62.17 -33.81 -2.29
CA THR A 560 -61.42 -34.88 -1.65
C THR A 560 -61.47 -36.14 -2.51
N VAL A 561 -60.33 -36.75 -2.82
CA VAL A 561 -60.27 -38.12 -3.35
C VAL A 561 -59.53 -39.01 -2.35
N ALA A 562 -60.26 -39.94 -1.76
CA ALA A 562 -59.71 -40.98 -0.90
C ALA A 562 -59.45 -42.25 -1.72
N ALA A 563 -58.27 -42.84 -1.56
CA ALA A 563 -58.00 -44.22 -1.94
C ALA A 563 -56.81 -44.80 -1.16
N ALA A 564 -57.10 -45.60 -0.13
CA ALA A 564 -56.31 -46.79 0.27
C ALA A 564 -56.88 -47.42 1.57
N VAL A 565 -58.07 -48.05 1.49
CA VAL A 565 -58.43 -49.08 2.46
C VAL A 565 -57.65 -50.34 2.09
N GLY A 566 -56.63 -50.72 2.87
CA GLY A 566 -55.73 -51.82 2.47
C GLY A 566 -54.86 -52.47 3.54
N SER A 567 -54.89 -52.06 4.81
CA SER A 567 -53.96 -52.60 5.84
C SER A 567 -54.53 -52.69 7.26
N ALA A 568 -55.85 -52.90 7.39
CA ALA A 568 -56.51 -53.11 8.69
C ALA A 568 -56.27 -54.51 9.33
N GLY A 569 -55.29 -55.28 8.84
CA GLY A 569 -55.10 -56.69 9.20
C GLY A 569 -53.96 -57.01 10.18
N VAL A 570 -53.12 -56.04 10.58
CA VAL A 570 -51.83 -56.34 11.26
C VAL A 570 -51.65 -55.67 12.63
N LEU A 571 -52.43 -54.65 12.99
CA LEU A 571 -52.17 -53.83 14.20
C LEU A 571 -52.84 -54.35 15.50
N SER A 572 -53.49 -55.52 15.48
CA SER A 572 -54.27 -56.04 16.62
C SER A 572 -53.47 -56.87 17.64
N SER A 573 -52.18 -57.15 17.43
CA SER A 573 -51.38 -58.06 18.27
C SER A 573 -50.33 -57.40 19.19
N SER A 574 -50.14 -56.08 19.15
CA SER A 574 -49.02 -55.41 19.86
C SER A 574 -49.36 -54.10 20.59
N PHE A 575 -50.65 -53.78 20.82
CA PHE A 575 -51.03 -52.55 21.54
C PHE A 575 -50.85 -52.69 23.06
N ASN A 576 -49.61 -52.56 23.52
CA ASN A 576 -49.29 -52.51 24.95
C ASN A 576 -49.69 -51.15 25.54
N LEU A 577 -50.99 -51.03 25.89
CA LEU A 577 -51.65 -49.80 26.32
C LEU A 577 -50.92 -49.09 27.47
N LEU A 578 -50.25 -49.84 28.36
CA LEU A 578 -49.49 -49.28 29.48
C LEU A 578 -48.27 -48.47 29.01
N ASN A 579 -47.54 -48.98 28.01
CA ASN A 579 -46.43 -48.25 27.39
C ASN A 579 -46.94 -47.04 26.59
N PHE A 580 -48.07 -47.17 25.91
CA PHE A 580 -48.69 -46.04 25.20
C PHE A 580 -49.09 -44.92 26.16
N ILE A 581 -49.75 -45.24 27.28
CA ILE A 581 -50.10 -44.25 28.32
C ILE A 581 -48.83 -43.63 28.93
N ARG A 582 -47.79 -44.42 29.20
CA ARG A 582 -46.51 -43.89 29.72
C ARG A 582 -45.88 -42.91 28.73
N TYR A 583 -45.90 -43.20 27.43
CA TYR A 583 -45.47 -42.30 26.37
C TYR A 583 -46.38 -41.07 26.25
N LEU A 584 -47.70 -41.22 26.35
CA LEU A 584 -48.69 -40.15 26.21
C LEU A 584 -48.57 -39.09 27.32
N PHE A 585 -48.10 -39.48 28.52
CA PHE A 585 -47.87 -38.56 29.64
C PHE A 585 -46.41 -38.12 29.82
N SER A 586 -45.41 -38.89 29.38
CA SER A 586 -43.99 -38.44 29.40
C SER A 586 -43.60 -37.60 28.19
N SER A 587 -44.19 -37.86 27.02
CA SER A 587 -43.86 -37.19 25.76
C SER A 587 -44.25 -35.71 25.72
N PRO A 588 -45.40 -35.22 26.27
CA PRO A 588 -45.71 -33.79 26.25
C PRO A 588 -44.65 -32.95 26.96
N ILE A 589 -44.15 -33.42 28.11
CA ILE A 589 -43.09 -32.73 28.86
C ILE A 589 -41.79 -32.74 28.02
N LEU A 590 -41.43 -33.87 27.41
CA LEU A 590 -40.24 -33.95 26.54
C LEU A 590 -40.39 -33.19 25.21
N PHE A 591 -41.60 -32.92 24.72
CA PHE A 591 -41.86 -32.22 23.46
C PHE A 591 -41.99 -30.70 23.64
N PHE A 592 -42.45 -30.23 24.81
CA PHE A 592 -42.51 -28.80 25.14
C PHE A 592 -41.27 -28.28 25.89
N ALA A 593 -40.56 -29.11 26.68
CA ALA A 593 -39.34 -28.68 27.37
C ALA A 593 -38.08 -28.74 26.49
N ARG A 594 -38.08 -29.51 25.39
CA ARG A 594 -36.92 -29.66 24.51
C ARG A 594 -36.97 -28.59 23.42
N ARG A 595 -36.35 -27.43 23.69
CA ARG A 595 -36.13 -26.36 22.69
C ARG A 595 -35.56 -26.99 21.40
N LYS A 596 -36.17 -26.71 20.24
CA LYS A 596 -35.73 -27.26 18.95
C LYS A 596 -34.28 -26.85 18.70
N ARG A 597 -33.38 -27.83 18.57
CA ARG A 597 -31.99 -27.58 18.16
C ARG A 597 -31.97 -26.99 16.75
N ARG A 598 -31.28 -25.86 16.59
CA ARG A 598 -31.04 -25.21 15.30
C ARG A 598 -29.96 -26.01 14.55
N GLN A 599 -30.10 -26.18 13.23
CA GLN A 599 -29.11 -26.89 12.40
C GLN A 599 -28.02 -25.94 11.86
N PHE A 600 -27.67 -24.94 12.67
CA PHE A 600 -26.70 -23.88 12.36
C PHE A 600 -26.24 -23.28 13.69
N GLY A 601 -25.00 -22.82 13.73
CA GLY A 601 -24.48 -22.01 14.83
C GLY A 601 -24.75 -20.53 14.60
N ILE A 602 -24.70 -19.73 15.66
CA ILE A 602 -24.82 -18.26 15.58
C ILE A 602 -23.59 -17.62 16.20
N ILE A 603 -23.01 -16.66 15.49
CA ILE A 603 -21.97 -15.77 16.03
C ILE A 603 -22.63 -14.48 16.47
N TYR A 604 -22.32 -14.02 17.68
CA TYR A 604 -23.02 -12.90 18.31
C TYR A 604 -22.10 -12.12 19.26
N ASN A 605 -22.46 -10.86 19.51
CA ASN A 605 -21.76 -10.01 20.48
C ASN A 605 -22.06 -10.50 21.90
N ALA A 606 -21.02 -10.88 22.65
CA ALA A 606 -21.11 -11.47 23.98
C ALA A 606 -21.80 -10.57 25.01
N ILE A 607 -21.80 -9.24 24.80
CA ILE A 607 -22.39 -8.25 25.70
C ILE A 607 -23.80 -7.88 25.26
N THR A 608 -23.98 -7.46 24.00
CA THR A 608 -25.27 -6.97 23.50
C THR A 608 -26.22 -8.07 23.08
N LYS A 609 -25.75 -9.32 22.96
CA LYS A 609 -26.52 -10.49 22.51
C LYS A 609 -27.07 -10.36 21.08
N VAL A 610 -26.58 -9.39 20.30
CA VAL A 610 -26.95 -9.15 18.90
C VAL A 610 -26.12 -10.07 17.99
N PRO A 611 -26.73 -10.80 17.03
CA PRO A 611 -25.98 -11.58 16.05
C PRO A 611 -25.05 -10.73 15.17
N LEU A 612 -23.90 -11.28 14.80
CA LEU A 612 -22.85 -10.59 14.06
C LEU A 612 -22.74 -11.14 12.62
N ASP A 613 -23.04 -10.29 11.65
CA ASP A 613 -22.91 -10.60 10.24
C ASP A 613 -21.45 -10.43 9.75
N LEU A 614 -21.13 -11.06 8.62
CA LEU A 614 -19.80 -10.96 7.99
C LEU A 614 -18.64 -11.27 8.95
N ALA A 615 -18.82 -12.26 9.84
CA ALA A 615 -17.75 -12.84 10.64
C ALA A 615 -17.16 -14.04 9.89
N ILE A 616 -15.83 -14.11 9.81
CA ILE A 616 -15.11 -15.18 9.13
C ILE A 616 -14.93 -16.32 10.12
N VAL A 617 -15.41 -17.50 9.77
CA VAL A 617 -15.37 -18.71 10.56
C VAL A 617 -14.42 -19.68 9.87
N ARG A 618 -13.32 -20.05 10.52
CA ARG A 618 -12.35 -21.05 10.04
C ARG A 618 -12.45 -22.31 10.89
N LEU A 619 -12.56 -23.45 10.22
CA LEU A 619 -12.58 -24.78 10.85
C LEU A 619 -11.25 -25.48 10.57
N TYR A 620 -10.54 -25.85 11.61
CA TYR A 620 -9.27 -26.59 11.57
C TYR A 620 -9.46 -28.03 12.05
N SER A 621 -8.66 -28.97 11.56
CA SER A 621 -8.52 -30.31 12.15
C SER A 621 -7.69 -30.27 13.43
N GLU A 622 -7.72 -31.35 14.23
CA GLU A 622 -6.80 -31.54 15.36
C GLU A 622 -5.32 -31.41 14.98
N SER A 623 -4.96 -31.65 13.72
CA SER A 623 -3.60 -31.49 13.16
C SER A 623 -3.29 -30.07 12.65
N GLY A 624 -4.07 -29.05 13.01
CA GLY A 624 -3.86 -27.66 12.58
C GLY A 624 -4.17 -27.36 11.10
N LYS A 625 -4.63 -28.34 10.31
CA LYS A 625 -4.93 -28.14 8.88
C LYS A 625 -6.27 -27.43 8.71
N LEU A 626 -6.30 -26.35 7.92
CA LEU A 626 -7.55 -25.68 7.55
C LEU A 626 -8.45 -26.63 6.72
N VAL A 627 -9.64 -26.91 7.24
CA VAL A 627 -10.64 -27.80 6.62
C VAL A 627 -11.64 -27.00 5.79
N LYS A 628 -12.14 -25.90 6.33
CA LYS A 628 -13.13 -25.05 5.64
C LYS A 628 -13.23 -23.65 6.23
N THR A 629 -13.48 -22.67 5.37
CA THR A 629 -13.83 -21.29 5.75
C THR A 629 -15.29 -21.00 5.37
N MET A 630 -15.99 -20.20 6.18
CA MET A 630 -17.34 -19.70 5.90
C MET A 630 -17.50 -18.28 6.45
N VAL A 631 -18.42 -17.50 5.89
CA VAL A 631 -18.78 -16.15 6.37
C VAL A 631 -20.22 -16.18 6.91
N THR A 632 -20.48 -15.52 8.04
CA THR A 632 -21.84 -15.46 8.61
C THR A 632 -22.79 -14.57 7.81
N ASP A 633 -24.06 -14.97 7.78
CA ASP A 633 -25.12 -14.16 7.19
C ASP A 633 -25.61 -13.03 8.11
N LYS A 634 -26.61 -12.27 7.66
CA LYS A 634 -27.21 -11.14 8.39
C LYS A 634 -27.78 -11.49 9.77
N GLU A 635 -28.08 -12.76 10.03
CA GLU A 635 -28.56 -13.26 11.33
C GLU A 635 -27.44 -13.93 12.14
N GLY A 636 -26.17 -13.72 11.74
CA GLY A 636 -24.98 -14.29 12.36
C GLY A 636 -24.82 -15.79 12.15
N ARG A 637 -25.58 -16.39 11.23
CA ARG A 637 -25.68 -17.86 11.12
C ARG A 637 -24.53 -18.44 10.30
N TYR A 638 -24.01 -19.58 10.72
CA TYR A 638 -23.05 -20.39 9.97
C TYR A 638 -23.36 -21.89 10.12
N PHE A 639 -22.86 -22.72 9.19
CA PHE A 639 -22.98 -24.17 9.30
C PHE A 639 -21.81 -24.91 8.65
N PHE A 640 -21.13 -25.77 9.41
CA PHE A 640 -20.16 -26.71 8.86
C PHE A 640 -20.77 -28.11 8.85
N LYS A 641 -20.93 -28.66 7.64
CA LYS A 641 -21.28 -30.06 7.41
C LYS A 641 -20.00 -30.82 7.10
N ILE A 642 -19.61 -31.72 8.00
CA ILE A 642 -18.31 -32.42 7.95
C ILE A 642 -18.46 -33.91 8.25
N ASP A 643 -17.38 -34.65 8.01
CA ASP A 643 -17.21 -36.05 8.39
C ASP A 643 -16.73 -36.19 9.86
N PRO A 644 -16.71 -37.41 10.43
CA PRO A 644 -16.23 -37.66 11.79
C PRO A 644 -14.77 -37.30 11.97
N GLY A 645 -14.46 -36.72 13.12
CA GLY A 645 -13.13 -36.23 13.45
C GLY A 645 -13.18 -35.23 14.59
N LYS A 646 -12.02 -34.76 15.01
CA LYS A 646 -11.87 -33.67 15.97
C LYS A 646 -11.48 -32.39 15.24
N TYR A 647 -12.14 -31.30 15.61
CA TYR A 647 -12.01 -30.02 14.94
C TYR A 647 -11.95 -28.87 15.94
N GLN A 648 -11.33 -27.77 15.54
CA GLN A 648 -11.31 -26.53 16.28
C GLN A 648 -11.88 -25.41 15.40
N ILE A 649 -12.74 -24.57 15.96
CA ILE A 649 -13.22 -23.36 15.28
C ILE A 649 -12.43 -22.16 15.79
N GLN A 650 -11.97 -21.34 14.84
CA GLN A 650 -11.45 -19.99 15.04
C GLN A 650 -12.40 -19.00 14.33
N VAL A 651 -12.59 -17.82 14.92
CA VAL A 651 -13.42 -16.75 14.34
C VAL A 651 -12.61 -15.47 14.25
N THR A 652 -12.79 -14.73 13.16
CA THR A 652 -12.20 -13.41 12.96
C THR A 652 -13.29 -12.44 12.51
N LYS A 653 -13.41 -11.30 13.22
CA LYS A 653 -14.31 -10.20 12.86
C LYS A 653 -13.66 -8.89 13.31
N GLN A 654 -13.60 -7.90 12.42
CA GLN A 654 -13.02 -6.58 12.75
C GLN A 654 -13.77 -5.92 13.92
N GLY A 655 -13.03 -5.41 14.92
CA GLY A 655 -13.57 -4.80 16.13
C GLY A 655 -14.11 -5.81 17.17
N PHE A 656 -13.76 -7.09 17.03
CA PHE A 656 -14.18 -8.15 17.94
C PHE A 656 -13.06 -9.15 18.25
N ASP A 657 -12.91 -9.49 19.53
CA ASP A 657 -11.94 -10.42 20.07
C ASP A 657 -12.53 -11.83 20.21
N TYR A 658 -11.69 -12.85 19.98
CA TYR A 658 -12.01 -14.27 20.11
C TYR A 658 -10.80 -15.04 20.68
N PRO A 659 -11.00 -15.96 21.64
CA PRO A 659 -12.26 -16.33 22.30
C PRO A 659 -12.80 -15.22 23.22
N SER A 660 -14.10 -15.24 23.48
CA SER A 660 -14.74 -14.35 24.47
C SER A 660 -14.22 -14.63 25.88
N ASP A 661 -13.63 -13.62 26.51
CA ASP A 661 -13.30 -13.66 27.94
C ASP A 661 -14.56 -13.43 28.80
N TYR A 662 -15.52 -12.62 28.32
CA TYR A 662 -16.79 -12.33 29.02
C TYR A 662 -17.62 -13.58 29.35
N LEU A 663 -17.55 -14.61 28.50
CA LEU A 663 -18.26 -15.88 28.67
C LEU A 663 -17.35 -17.09 28.94
N LYS A 664 -16.08 -16.88 29.25
CA LYS A 664 -15.08 -17.94 29.49
C LYS A 664 -15.59 -19.01 30.45
N GLY A 665 -15.71 -20.25 29.96
CA GLY A 665 -16.18 -21.41 30.74
C GLY A 665 -17.70 -21.52 30.94
N LYS A 666 -18.52 -20.56 30.49
CA LYS A 666 -19.99 -20.66 30.49
C LYS A 666 -20.44 -21.45 29.25
N LYS A 667 -21.36 -22.40 29.44
CA LYS A 667 -21.94 -23.21 28.34
C LYS A 667 -23.30 -22.72 27.84
N ASP A 668 -23.95 -21.84 28.60
CA ASP A 668 -25.25 -21.26 28.28
C ASP A 668 -25.22 -19.75 28.53
N ASP A 669 -25.88 -18.99 27.64
CA ASP A 669 -25.95 -17.54 27.66
C ASP A 669 -27.35 -17.08 27.17
N GLY A 670 -28.33 -17.17 28.06
CA GLY A 670 -29.71 -16.76 27.81
C GLY A 670 -30.45 -17.62 26.77
N GLU A 671 -30.53 -17.12 25.54
CA GLU A 671 -31.09 -17.86 24.40
C GLU A 671 -30.05 -18.74 23.70
N TYR A 672 -28.77 -18.41 23.82
CA TYR A 672 -27.67 -19.15 23.21
C TYR A 672 -27.27 -20.30 24.13
N LEU A 673 -27.63 -21.52 23.73
CA LEU A 673 -27.20 -22.77 24.38
C LEU A 673 -25.98 -23.34 23.64
N ASP A 674 -25.24 -24.25 24.25
CA ASP A 674 -24.04 -24.85 23.64
C ASP A 674 -23.03 -23.76 23.19
N VAL A 675 -22.77 -22.80 24.09
CA VAL A 675 -21.83 -21.68 23.93
C VAL A 675 -20.40 -22.24 23.83
N TYR A 676 -19.65 -21.76 22.83
CA TYR A 676 -18.32 -22.25 22.49
C TYR A 676 -17.28 -21.11 22.57
N THR A 677 -16.40 -21.20 23.57
CA THR A 677 -15.36 -20.21 23.87
C THR A 677 -13.95 -20.72 23.58
N GLY A 678 -13.78 -21.46 22.47
CA GLY A 678 -12.53 -22.11 22.09
C GLY A 678 -12.29 -23.47 22.77
N GLY A 679 -12.18 -24.52 21.96
CA GLY A 679 -11.90 -25.88 22.42
C GLY A 679 -12.02 -26.91 21.27
N ILE A 680 -11.75 -28.18 21.55
CA ILE A 680 -11.88 -29.23 20.53
C ILE A 680 -13.34 -29.72 20.50
N ILE A 681 -13.92 -29.74 19.30
CA ILE A 681 -15.23 -30.30 18.98
C ILE A 681 -15.03 -31.68 18.37
N GLU A 682 -15.50 -32.72 19.04
CA GLU A 682 -15.51 -34.09 18.52
C GLU A 682 -16.81 -34.38 17.76
N VAL A 683 -16.69 -34.84 16.52
CA VAL A 683 -17.80 -35.25 15.66
C VAL A 683 -17.72 -36.75 15.43
N THR A 684 -18.74 -37.49 15.87
CA THR A 684 -18.78 -38.96 15.81
C THR A 684 -19.44 -39.51 14.55
N ASP A 685 -20.40 -38.78 13.97
CA ASP A 685 -21.26 -39.26 12.89
C ASP A 685 -21.06 -38.46 11.58
N LYS A 686 -21.20 -39.15 10.45
CA LYS A 686 -21.08 -38.52 9.12
C LYS A 686 -22.20 -37.53 8.87
N ASN A 687 -21.87 -36.42 8.19
CA ASN A 687 -22.80 -35.34 7.83
C ASN A 687 -23.43 -34.58 9.02
N VAL A 688 -22.84 -34.62 10.21
CA VAL A 688 -23.25 -33.77 11.33
C VAL A 688 -22.97 -32.32 11.00
N VAL A 689 -23.87 -31.43 11.43
CA VAL A 689 -23.70 -29.99 11.31
C VAL A 689 -23.25 -29.44 12.67
N ILE A 690 -22.10 -28.77 12.71
CA ILE A 690 -21.69 -28.02 13.91
C ILE A 690 -22.64 -26.83 14.08
N SER A 691 -23.33 -26.79 15.22
CA SER A 691 -24.33 -25.77 15.57
C SER A 691 -24.02 -25.04 16.88
N ALA A 692 -22.74 -24.92 17.22
CA ALA A 692 -22.28 -24.20 18.40
C ALA A 692 -22.57 -22.69 18.28
N ASN A 693 -22.87 -22.03 19.40
CA ASN A 693 -23.04 -20.57 19.40
C ASN A 693 -21.74 -19.91 19.87
N ILE A 694 -21.18 -18.99 19.08
CA ILE A 694 -19.86 -18.40 19.31
C ILE A 694 -20.01 -16.93 19.72
N PRO A 695 -19.74 -16.61 21.00
CA PRO A 695 -19.69 -15.23 21.45
C PRO A 695 -18.37 -14.57 21.05
N LEU A 696 -18.46 -13.31 20.64
CA LEU A 696 -17.32 -12.42 20.40
C LEU A 696 -17.39 -11.20 21.33
N ASP A 697 -16.27 -10.83 21.93
CA ASP A 697 -16.20 -9.65 22.78
C ASP A 697 -15.86 -8.42 21.92
N PRO A 698 -16.55 -7.27 22.05
CA PRO A 698 -16.16 -6.08 21.30
C PRO A 698 -14.79 -5.56 21.79
N THR A 699 -13.84 -5.48 20.88
CA THR A 699 -12.49 -4.98 21.12
C THR A 699 -12.57 -3.53 21.61
N GLN A 700 -11.83 -3.18 22.65
CA GLN A 700 -11.88 -1.84 23.25
C GLN A 700 -11.05 -0.78 22.47
N SER A 701 -10.79 -1.01 21.18
CA SER A 701 -9.82 -0.26 20.38
C SER A 701 -10.32 1.10 19.88
N ASP A 702 -11.63 1.32 19.75
CA ASP A 702 -12.18 2.68 19.59
C ASP A 702 -12.25 3.39 20.95
N LYS A 703 -11.08 3.86 21.40
CA LYS A 703 -10.86 4.75 22.54
C LYS A 703 -11.68 6.04 22.36
N TYR A 704 -12.94 6.01 22.81
CA TYR A 704 -13.96 7.06 22.71
C TYR A 704 -13.88 7.92 21.43
N PRO A 705 -14.53 7.56 20.31
CA PRO A 705 -14.43 8.32 19.07
C PRO A 705 -14.71 9.81 19.32
N THR A 706 -13.67 10.62 19.15
CA THR A 706 -13.63 12.03 19.54
C THR A 706 -14.80 12.77 18.91
N PRO A 707 -15.48 13.71 19.59
CA PRO A 707 -16.66 14.37 19.03
C PRO A 707 -16.44 14.95 17.63
N LYS A 708 -15.20 15.41 17.32
CA LYS A 708 -14.74 15.79 15.96
C LYS A 708 -15.01 14.67 14.92
N LYS A 709 -14.54 13.44 15.12
CA LYS A 709 -14.66 12.29 14.18
C LYS A 709 -16.13 11.92 13.89
N LEU A 710 -16.99 12.00 14.90
CA LEU A 710 -18.44 11.76 14.77
C LEU A 710 -19.19 12.90 14.07
N ILE A 711 -18.68 14.14 14.13
CA ILE A 711 -19.23 15.28 13.39
C ILE A 711 -18.81 15.22 11.91
N VAL A 712 -17.54 14.93 11.61
CA VAL A 712 -17.00 14.84 10.24
C VAL A 712 -17.71 13.73 9.45
N SER A 713 -17.83 12.53 10.01
CA SER A 713 -18.56 11.42 9.36
C SER A 713 -20.04 11.72 9.06
N ARG A 714 -20.66 12.62 9.82
CA ARG A 714 -22.02 13.10 9.56
C ARG A 714 -22.08 14.20 8.49
N PHE A 715 -21.08 15.08 8.45
CA PHE A 715 -20.92 16.07 7.39
C PHE A 715 -20.74 15.39 6.04
N LEU A 716 -19.83 14.41 5.93
CA LEU A 716 -19.58 13.63 4.72
C LEU A 716 -20.83 12.95 4.16
N ARG A 717 -21.66 12.34 5.02
CA ARG A 717 -22.97 11.76 4.61
C ARG A 717 -23.98 12.79 4.12
N THR A 718 -23.89 14.02 4.60
CA THR A 718 -24.77 15.12 4.14
C THR A 718 -24.28 15.65 2.80
N LEU A 719 -22.95 15.81 2.65
CA LEU A 719 -22.29 16.19 1.41
C LEU A 719 -22.59 15.20 0.27
N GLN A 720 -22.56 13.89 0.54
CA GLN A 720 -22.93 12.84 -0.42
C GLN A 720 -24.33 13.03 -1.02
N HIS A 721 -25.31 13.47 -0.23
CA HIS A 721 -26.66 13.75 -0.72
C HIS A 721 -26.75 15.05 -1.54
N VAL A 722 -25.89 16.03 -1.28
CA VAL A 722 -25.79 17.26 -2.07
C VAL A 722 -25.12 16.96 -3.42
N LEU A 723 -24.02 16.22 -3.43
CA LEU A 723 -23.31 15.78 -4.64
C LEU A 723 -24.19 14.93 -5.57
N ALA A 724 -24.96 13.99 -5.00
CA ALA A 724 -25.91 13.18 -5.77
C ALA A 724 -27.04 14.02 -6.43
N LEU A 725 -27.36 15.20 -5.87
CA LEU A 725 -28.34 16.11 -6.44
C LEU A 725 -27.70 17.07 -7.46
N SER A 726 -26.47 17.53 -7.23
CA SER A 726 -25.77 18.44 -8.15
C SER A 726 -25.45 17.77 -9.48
N GLY A 727 -25.08 16.49 -9.49
CA GLY A 727 -24.88 15.72 -10.74
C GLY A 727 -26.15 15.66 -11.60
N LEU A 728 -27.33 15.49 -10.98
CA LEU A 728 -28.61 15.51 -11.70
C LEU A 728 -28.93 16.89 -12.26
N ILE A 729 -28.66 17.97 -11.51
CA ILE A 729 -28.85 19.35 -11.98
C ILE A 729 -27.89 19.66 -13.14
N LEU A 730 -26.63 19.24 -13.05
CA LEU A 730 -25.64 19.42 -14.11
C LEU A 730 -26.05 18.68 -15.39
N ALA A 731 -26.53 17.43 -15.30
CA ALA A 731 -27.04 16.69 -16.45
C ALA A 731 -28.24 17.38 -17.13
N VAL A 732 -29.13 18.03 -16.36
CA VAL A 732 -30.22 18.86 -16.92
C VAL A 732 -29.67 20.08 -17.66
N ILE A 733 -28.65 20.76 -17.09
CA ILE A 733 -28.00 21.91 -17.74
C ILE A 733 -27.32 21.49 -19.05
N VAL A 734 -26.62 20.35 -19.08
CA VAL A 734 -25.99 19.80 -20.30
C VAL A 734 -27.04 19.54 -21.39
N VAL A 735 -28.17 18.92 -21.05
CA VAL A 735 -29.27 18.69 -22.02
C VAL A 735 -29.87 20.01 -22.55
N ILE A 736 -29.86 21.10 -21.78
CA ILE A 736 -30.32 22.42 -22.23
C ILE A 736 -29.30 23.08 -23.17
N ILE A 737 -27.99 22.91 -22.91
CA ILE A 737 -26.91 23.53 -23.70
C ILE A 737 -26.67 22.76 -25.01
N SER A 738 -26.65 21.43 -24.98
CA SER A 738 -26.29 20.56 -26.11
C SER A 738 -27.25 19.37 -26.24
N PRO A 739 -28.50 19.57 -26.72
CA PRO A 739 -29.54 18.54 -26.79
C PRO A 739 -29.24 17.46 -27.84
N THR A 740 -28.42 16.49 -27.46
CA THR A 740 -28.01 15.32 -28.25
C THR A 740 -28.62 14.04 -27.68
N LEU A 741 -28.73 12.99 -28.48
CA LEU A 741 -29.17 11.67 -27.99
C LEU A 741 -28.31 11.17 -26.81
N PHE A 742 -27.00 11.47 -26.84
CA PHE A 742 -26.07 11.17 -25.76
C PHE A 742 -26.37 11.96 -24.48
N SER A 743 -26.63 13.28 -24.55
CA SER A 743 -26.97 14.08 -23.37
C SER A 743 -28.27 13.59 -22.71
N PHE A 744 -29.29 13.20 -23.50
CA PHE A 744 -30.51 12.60 -22.96
C PHE A 744 -30.24 11.22 -22.32
N GLY A 745 -29.32 10.43 -22.87
CA GLY A 745 -28.84 9.19 -22.27
C GLY A 745 -28.15 9.40 -20.92
N LEU A 746 -27.23 10.37 -20.82
CA LEU A 746 -26.58 10.74 -19.57
C LEU A 746 -27.58 11.21 -18.51
N LEU A 747 -28.57 12.03 -18.89
CA LEU A 747 -29.64 12.45 -17.99
C LEU A 747 -30.47 11.26 -17.48
N LEU A 748 -30.81 10.30 -18.36
CA LEU A 748 -31.51 9.07 -17.99
C LEU A 748 -30.72 8.25 -16.97
N ILE A 749 -29.40 8.08 -17.19
CA ILE A 749 -28.49 7.38 -16.27
C ILE A 749 -28.46 8.08 -14.91
N HIS A 750 -28.29 9.41 -14.87
CA HIS A 750 -28.29 10.17 -13.62
C HIS A 750 -29.62 10.05 -12.85
N VAL A 751 -30.76 10.10 -13.55
CA VAL A 751 -32.09 9.86 -12.95
C VAL A 751 -32.20 8.44 -12.39
N LEU A 752 -31.66 7.45 -13.08
CA LEU A 752 -31.71 6.04 -12.69
C LEU A 752 -30.79 5.76 -11.48
N VAL A 753 -29.55 6.26 -11.48
CA VAL A 753 -28.60 6.18 -10.35
C VAL A 753 -29.14 6.93 -9.13
N TYR A 754 -29.67 8.14 -9.28
CA TYR A 754 -30.33 8.86 -8.19
C TYR A 754 -31.54 8.11 -7.65
N SER A 755 -32.32 7.44 -8.51
CA SER A 755 -33.45 6.62 -8.09
C SER A 755 -33.02 5.37 -7.32
N ILE A 756 -32.00 4.64 -7.80
CA ILE A 756 -31.44 3.45 -7.13
C ILE A 756 -30.83 3.83 -5.78
N THR A 757 -29.95 4.82 -5.73
CA THR A 757 -29.35 5.30 -4.48
C THR A 757 -30.40 5.79 -3.49
N ARG A 758 -31.45 6.50 -3.94
CA ARG A 758 -32.60 6.90 -3.11
C ARG A 758 -33.47 5.74 -2.64
N VAL A 759 -33.44 4.59 -3.32
CA VAL A 759 -34.12 3.35 -2.88
C VAL A 759 -33.24 2.58 -1.88
N LEU A 760 -31.94 2.45 -2.14
CA LEU A 760 -30.98 1.74 -1.28
C LEU A 760 -30.67 2.50 0.03
N ALA A 761 -30.48 3.82 -0.04
CA ALA A 761 -30.21 4.67 1.13
C ALA A 761 -31.42 4.84 2.06
N LYS A 762 -32.62 4.42 1.66
CA LYS A 762 -33.79 4.29 2.55
C LYS A 762 -33.64 3.07 3.46
N SER A 763 -32.71 3.17 4.42
CA SER A 763 -32.67 2.23 5.54
C SER A 763 -34.07 2.16 6.20
N LYS A 764 -34.57 0.94 6.41
CA LYS A 764 -35.88 0.71 7.04
C LYS A 764 -35.89 1.38 8.40
N LYS A 765 -36.66 2.47 8.55
CA LYS A 765 -36.78 3.23 9.80
C LYS A 765 -37.25 2.31 10.93
N LYS A 766 -36.30 1.81 11.74
CA LYS A 766 -36.62 1.15 13.01
C LYS A 766 -37.35 2.18 13.88
N LYS A 767 -38.50 1.79 14.41
CA LYS A 767 -39.37 2.67 15.19
C LYS A 767 -38.94 2.63 16.66
N GLY A 768 -38.68 3.80 17.24
CA GLY A 768 -38.07 3.94 18.56
C GLY A 768 -36.72 4.66 18.42
N TRP A 769 -36.64 5.85 19.01
CA TRP A 769 -35.42 6.64 19.21
C TRP A 769 -35.62 7.39 20.53
N GLY A 770 -34.58 7.54 21.32
CA GLY A 770 -34.61 8.43 22.50
C GLY A 770 -34.37 9.87 22.06
N ILE A 771 -34.89 10.84 22.82
CA ILE A 771 -34.74 12.26 22.56
C ILE A 771 -34.02 12.93 23.74
N VAL A 772 -32.91 13.61 23.46
CA VAL A 772 -32.24 14.51 24.40
C VAL A 772 -32.78 15.93 24.18
N SER A 773 -33.24 16.56 25.24
CA SER A 773 -33.77 17.94 25.24
C SER A 773 -33.24 18.76 26.41
N ALA A 774 -33.36 20.09 26.36
CA ALA A 774 -32.99 20.96 27.47
C ALA A 774 -34.13 21.08 28.49
N VAL A 775 -33.81 21.09 29.80
CA VAL A 775 -34.82 21.25 30.87
C VAL A 775 -35.56 22.59 30.77
N ARG A 776 -34.87 23.66 30.39
CA ARG A 776 -35.38 25.04 30.47
C ARG A 776 -36.53 25.34 29.51
N ASP A 777 -36.43 24.87 28.27
CA ASP A 777 -37.34 25.21 27.17
C ASP A 777 -37.87 23.98 26.40
N GLY A 778 -37.41 22.77 26.73
CA GLY A 778 -37.78 21.53 26.05
C GLY A 778 -37.19 21.38 24.65
N ASN A 779 -36.29 22.29 24.22
CA ASN A 779 -35.72 22.23 22.89
C ASN A 779 -34.79 21.01 22.74
N PRO A 780 -34.80 20.32 21.58
CA PRO A 780 -33.91 19.18 21.34
C PRO A 780 -32.44 19.60 21.26
N ILE A 781 -31.55 18.84 21.91
CA ILE A 781 -30.11 19.13 21.95
C ILE A 781 -29.37 18.24 20.94
N ALA A 782 -28.92 18.84 19.85
CA ALA A 782 -28.09 18.19 18.84
C ALA A 782 -26.63 18.02 19.29
N ASN A 783 -25.93 17.04 18.73
CA ASN A 783 -24.51 16.76 18.99
C ASN A 783 -24.20 16.57 20.49
N THR A 784 -25.12 15.95 21.22
CA THR A 784 -24.88 15.35 22.55
C THR A 784 -24.21 14.01 22.32
N VAL A 785 -23.11 13.75 23.02
CA VAL A 785 -22.45 12.44 23.05
C VAL A 785 -23.26 11.53 23.96
N VAL A 786 -23.80 10.46 23.39
CA VAL A 786 -24.54 9.44 24.14
C VAL A 786 -23.71 8.16 24.12
N ARG A 787 -23.54 7.52 25.28
CA ARG A 787 -22.74 6.31 25.42
C ARG A 787 -23.51 5.22 26.14
N LEU A 788 -23.53 4.03 25.58
CA LEU A 788 -24.16 2.82 26.13
C LEU A 788 -23.10 1.97 26.85
N PHE A 789 -23.41 1.54 28.05
CA PHE A 789 -22.53 0.73 28.90
C PHE A 789 -23.23 -0.51 29.46
N GLU A 790 -22.45 -1.53 29.77
CA GLU A 790 -22.80 -2.73 30.53
C GLU A 790 -22.54 -2.47 32.04
N PRO A 791 -23.45 -2.78 32.98
CA PRO A 791 -23.32 -2.41 34.39
C PRO A 791 -22.44 -3.30 35.28
N GLU A 792 -22.22 -4.58 34.97
CA GLU A 792 -21.44 -5.54 35.77
C GLU A 792 -19.94 -5.19 35.76
N TYR A 793 -19.40 -4.82 34.59
CA TYR A 793 -17.99 -4.46 34.39
C TYR A 793 -17.79 -2.98 33.99
N ASN A 794 -18.86 -2.18 33.91
CA ASN A 794 -18.86 -0.80 33.37
C ASN A 794 -18.26 -0.70 31.95
N LYS A 795 -18.35 -1.78 31.15
CA LYS A 795 -17.73 -1.86 29.81
C LYS A 795 -18.51 -1.00 28.81
N LEU A 796 -17.80 -0.13 28.07
CA LEU A 796 -18.38 0.67 27.00
C LEU A 796 -18.77 -0.25 25.83
N ILE A 797 -20.00 -0.10 25.35
CA ILE A 797 -20.55 -0.89 24.24
C ILE A 797 -20.55 -0.08 22.94
N GLU A 798 -21.18 1.09 22.95
CA GLU A 798 -21.39 1.90 21.75
C GLU A 798 -21.48 3.38 22.13
N SER A 799 -20.98 4.27 21.25
CA SER A 799 -21.10 5.72 21.40
C SER A 799 -21.74 6.32 20.15
N THR A 800 -22.66 7.27 20.31
CA THR A 800 -23.36 7.92 19.20
C THR A 800 -23.60 9.41 19.47
N LEU A 801 -23.90 10.19 18.43
CA LEU A 801 -24.28 11.60 18.57
C LEU A 801 -25.78 11.78 18.33
N THR A 802 -26.41 12.66 19.11
CA THR A 802 -27.79 13.07 18.84
C THR A 802 -27.91 13.86 17.53
N ASP A 803 -28.99 13.59 16.81
CA ASP A 803 -29.29 14.28 15.56
C ASP A 803 -29.80 15.73 15.76
N GLY A 804 -30.13 16.43 14.67
CA GLY A 804 -30.63 17.82 14.73
C GLY A 804 -31.96 18.00 15.46
N LYS A 805 -32.60 16.90 15.87
CA LYS A 805 -33.83 16.84 16.67
C LYS A 805 -33.59 16.13 18.01
N GLY A 806 -32.33 16.05 18.46
CA GLY A 806 -31.95 15.44 19.73
C GLY A 806 -32.03 13.92 19.73
N ARG A 807 -32.25 13.28 18.58
CA ARG A 807 -32.58 11.85 18.52
C ARG A 807 -31.35 10.96 18.51
N TYR A 808 -31.40 9.86 19.25
CA TYR A 808 -30.39 8.80 19.26
C TYR A 808 -31.05 7.41 19.36
N ALA A 809 -30.31 6.35 19.09
CA ALA A 809 -30.78 4.97 19.20
C ALA A 809 -29.59 4.02 19.33
N PHE A 810 -29.70 3.01 20.21
CA PHE A 810 -28.79 1.86 20.27
C PHE A 810 -29.60 0.57 20.09
N LEU A 811 -29.04 -0.46 19.46
CA LEU A 811 -29.68 -1.77 19.34
C LEU A 811 -29.10 -2.74 20.36
N ALA A 812 -29.93 -3.20 21.29
CA ALA A 812 -29.49 -4.03 22.40
C ALA A 812 -30.40 -5.25 22.60
N GLY A 813 -29.78 -6.42 22.78
CA GLY A 813 -30.41 -7.68 23.16
C GLY A 813 -30.55 -7.85 24.67
N PRO A 814 -30.87 -9.07 25.14
CA PRO A 814 -31.29 -9.29 26.53
C PRO A 814 -30.11 -9.21 27.51
N ASN A 815 -29.96 -8.05 28.16
CA ASN A 815 -29.00 -7.81 29.24
C ASN A 815 -29.48 -6.60 30.09
N GLU A 816 -28.77 -6.23 31.15
CA GLU A 816 -28.90 -4.89 31.76
C GLU A 816 -27.93 -3.90 31.10
N TYR A 817 -28.30 -2.62 31.08
CA TYR A 817 -27.49 -1.55 30.50
C TYR A 817 -27.58 -0.26 31.32
N PHE A 818 -26.71 0.71 31.04
CA PHE A 818 -26.93 2.11 31.38
C PHE A 818 -26.46 3.04 30.27
N VAL A 819 -26.98 4.27 30.25
CA VAL A 819 -26.64 5.26 29.21
C VAL A 819 -26.23 6.59 29.84
N THR A 820 -25.12 7.16 29.39
CA THR A 820 -24.65 8.50 29.80
C THR A 820 -24.77 9.50 28.67
N PHE A 821 -25.06 10.75 29.01
CA PHE A 821 -25.31 11.87 28.10
C PHE A 821 -24.39 13.04 28.44
N GLU A 822 -23.60 13.50 27.46
CA GLU A 822 -22.60 14.56 27.63
C GLU A 822 -22.67 15.59 26.51
N ARG A 823 -22.73 16.87 26.90
CA ARG A 823 -22.74 18.01 25.98
C ARG A 823 -22.02 19.19 26.64
N ALA A 824 -21.14 19.87 25.90
CA ALA A 824 -20.50 21.09 26.39
C ALA A 824 -21.57 22.17 26.74
N GLY A 825 -21.43 22.79 27.91
CA GLY A 825 -22.42 23.73 28.46
C GLY A 825 -23.59 23.09 29.22
N PHE A 826 -23.68 21.77 29.29
CA PHE A 826 -24.71 21.03 30.04
C PHE A 826 -24.07 20.11 31.08
N ASP A 827 -24.85 19.72 32.09
CA ASP A 827 -24.45 18.74 33.07
C ASP A 827 -24.56 17.32 32.53
N ARG A 828 -23.62 16.47 32.96
CA ARG A 828 -23.56 15.06 32.56
C ARG A 828 -24.70 14.32 33.25
N GLN A 829 -25.53 13.65 32.46
CA GLN A 829 -26.63 12.84 32.98
C GLN A 829 -26.40 11.36 32.73
N GLU A 830 -26.79 10.51 33.68
CA GLU A 830 -26.75 9.05 33.58
C GLU A 830 -28.16 8.48 33.82
N VAL A 831 -28.53 7.46 33.06
CA VAL A 831 -29.73 6.66 33.29
C VAL A 831 -29.32 5.20 33.51
N ARG A 832 -29.40 4.77 34.77
CA ARG A 832 -29.04 3.43 35.26
C ARG A 832 -30.08 2.94 36.28
N PRO A 833 -30.54 1.66 36.23
CA PRO A 833 -30.34 0.67 35.17
C PRO A 833 -31.42 0.77 34.07
N ILE A 834 -31.12 0.19 32.91
CA ILE A 834 -32.05 -0.06 31.80
C ILE A 834 -32.15 -1.59 31.65
N ASP A 835 -33.17 -2.19 32.27
CA ASP A 835 -33.40 -3.66 32.24
C ASP A 835 -33.99 -4.09 30.88
N PHE A 836 -33.19 -4.82 30.09
CA PHE A 836 -33.61 -5.48 28.86
C PHE A 836 -33.63 -7.01 28.99
N THR A 837 -33.33 -7.59 30.17
CA THR A 837 -33.18 -9.04 30.42
C THR A 837 -34.42 -9.86 30.06
N LYS A 838 -35.60 -9.24 30.10
CA LYS A 838 -36.90 -9.87 29.79
C LYS A 838 -37.28 -9.79 28.31
N ASN A 839 -36.49 -9.11 27.48
CA ASN A 839 -36.69 -9.13 26.04
C ASN A 839 -36.17 -10.46 25.46
N VAL A 840 -36.80 -10.92 24.38
CA VAL A 840 -36.38 -12.11 23.61
C VAL A 840 -35.53 -11.67 22.42
N GLU A 841 -36.05 -10.72 21.65
CA GLU A 841 -35.39 -10.14 20.49
C GLU A 841 -34.67 -8.82 20.83
N PRO A 842 -33.56 -8.49 20.15
CA PRO A 842 -32.92 -7.17 20.25
C PRO A 842 -33.86 -6.02 19.92
N LYS A 843 -33.95 -5.06 20.84
CA LYS A 843 -34.80 -3.86 20.73
C LYS A 843 -33.96 -2.60 20.77
N VAL A 844 -34.55 -1.50 20.33
CA VAL A 844 -33.90 -0.19 20.39
C VAL A 844 -34.01 0.39 21.81
N ILE A 845 -32.89 0.80 22.39
CA ILE A 845 -32.87 1.62 23.60
C ILE A 845 -33.25 3.06 23.19
N SER A 846 -34.38 3.53 23.73
CA SER A 846 -34.99 4.81 23.37
C SER A 846 -35.47 5.55 24.63
N VAL A 847 -34.54 6.03 25.46
CA VAL A 847 -34.87 6.78 26.68
C VAL A 847 -34.91 8.27 26.34
N ASP A 848 -36.00 8.95 26.70
CA ASP A 848 -36.07 10.41 26.59
C ASP A 848 -35.44 11.05 27.83
N VAL A 849 -34.54 12.00 27.62
CA VAL A 849 -33.68 12.59 28.66
C VAL A 849 -33.65 14.11 28.55
N LYS A 850 -33.60 14.80 29.70
CA LYS A 850 -33.58 16.25 29.77
C LYS A 850 -32.32 16.75 30.49
N LEU A 851 -31.40 17.34 29.73
CA LEU A 851 -30.16 17.89 30.28
C LEU A 851 -30.40 19.25 30.93
N GLU A 852 -29.81 19.43 32.11
CA GLU A 852 -29.71 20.72 32.78
C GLU A 852 -28.51 21.50 32.23
N GLN A 853 -28.68 22.81 32.07
CA GLN A 853 -27.63 23.69 31.58
C GLN A 853 -26.73 24.07 32.75
N LYS A 854 -25.41 23.96 32.58
CA LYS A 854 -24.45 24.30 33.63
C LYS A 854 -24.62 25.75 34.05
N VAL A 855 -24.81 25.97 35.35
CA VAL A 855 -24.71 27.29 35.95
C VAL A 855 -23.23 27.65 36.00
N VAL A 856 -22.84 28.68 35.25
CA VAL A 856 -21.49 29.27 35.22
C VAL A 856 -21.40 30.33 36.32
#